data_AF-A0A0Q6RFS4-F1
#
_entry.id   AF-A0A0Q6RFS4-F1
#
_cell.length_a   1.000
_cell.length_b   1.000
_cell.length_c   1.000
_cell.angle_alpha   90.00
_cell.angle_beta   90.00
_cell.angle_gamma   90.00
#
_symmetry.space_group_name_H-M   'P 1'
#
loop_
_entity.id
_entity.type
_entity.pdbx_description
1 polymer ?
#
loop_
_entity_poly.entity_id
_entity_poly.type
_entity_poly.pdbx_seq_one_letter_code
_entity_poly.pdbx_strand_id
1 'polypeptide(L)'
;MTTTITVVALIAVGAAAPSAAAPAVPPTPPASELPRVGSHAAPEFAAAAAALDPGLQAAIERDLEQSPAEYLAGAAAARDAAVVLEALDAAGVGIVDELLEGDVLTIGIDDPADAALVESTGARAVVGQVDAPLAVDRVSFAPAADAYGGDPIYYFTSTGGFRCSLGVNGTSSSGQRQLLTAGHCWSPGITGPYQSGRIAAPSLSPQATQRITVGAPVSNSFRLGGGYDSGLVAMTASGWVAKPQALTWGGGQGAPLATAPVTIRDTTVPVAGAGVCKSGSTTGWTCGTILEGYGDSFYRVGGGTAAYDLEGIATSMCALQGDSGGPALVGSSLVGITSATAFGLYQSPLPAGTTAAQACADTPPEQRISLLFGMRSTRSVDYTVQKAYGSAWEPTVAVDKPVLVSPVDGASLGATTLLTGTLANGGPQHRIEAIVNGVAKSVPVSADGTWSMNLGVSAATPAGVSIRARWGARSVSAAQQFMVSNGRWEAVAVDRLTGSDRFQVAVEISKRAFPAGADVVYVATGMVFPDALSAAPAAVAGNGPILLTTSATMPTSVRAEIVRLSPGRIVIVGGPSSVSSAIQTDLSKIAPTTRISGSDRYVVSRSIARATFGSSGATTAYIATGQNFPDALTSSGAAASASAPVILVDGREPRLDPDTRALLSDLGVTQVKIAGGTSSVSSGIQADLAGMLGSSAVVRFGLPSRFLVGWQVNADAYPTADRAYFATGYVFADALGGAVIASRGAAPMYVALTDCIPKEIVNQLGKQGVSSVTLLGGPSSLSDNVARLKSCG
;
A
#
# COMPACT_ATOMS: atom_id res chain seq x y z
N MET A 1 46.68 -49.32 53.60
CA MET A 1 47.28 -50.33 52.71
C MET A 1 47.28 -49.70 51.31
N THR A 2 48.39 -49.07 50.94
CA THR A 2 49.39 -49.60 49.97
C THR A 2 48.91 -49.38 48.53
N THR A 3 49.60 -48.72 47.59
CA THR A 3 50.93 -48.05 47.50
C THR A 3 50.90 -47.42 46.08
N THR A 4 51.13 -46.12 45.93
CA THR A 4 52.35 -45.49 45.37
C THR A 4 52.61 -45.57 43.85
N ILE A 5 52.73 -44.41 43.19
CA ILE A 5 53.97 -43.70 42.69
C ILE A 5 54.43 -44.33 41.34
N THR A 6 54.79 -43.68 40.24
CA THR A 6 55.68 -42.53 39.91
C THR A 6 55.62 -42.36 38.37
N VAL A 7 55.86 -41.24 37.68
CA VAL A 7 57.17 -40.57 37.38
C VAL A 7 56.85 -39.31 36.53
N VAL A 8 57.16 -38.07 36.97
CA VAL A 8 58.30 -37.14 36.58
C VAL A 8 58.15 -36.58 35.13
N ALA A 9 58.34 -35.30 34.78
CA ALA A 9 59.22 -34.23 35.29
C ALA A 9 58.86 -32.82 34.73
N LEU A 10 59.17 -31.78 35.56
CA LEU A 10 59.89 -30.50 35.32
C LEU A 10 59.52 -29.55 34.13
N ILE A 11 59.64 -28.21 34.17
CA ILE A 11 59.93 -27.13 35.17
C ILE A 11 59.66 -25.74 34.50
N ALA A 12 59.18 -24.77 35.31
CA ALA A 12 59.35 -23.27 35.38
C ALA A 12 59.38 -22.36 34.11
N VAL A 13 59.14 -21.02 34.10
CA VAL A 13 59.06 -19.88 35.05
C VAL A 13 58.02 -18.83 34.50
N GLY A 14 57.43 -17.98 35.36
CA GLY A 14 56.42 -16.91 35.07
C GLY A 14 56.89 -15.71 34.20
N ALA A 15 56.11 -14.66 33.92
CA ALA A 15 54.95 -14.04 34.58
C ALA A 15 54.17 -13.07 33.63
N ALA A 16 53.10 -12.45 34.18
CA ALA A 16 52.33 -11.26 33.76
C ALA A 16 50.94 -11.47 33.10
N ALA A 17 49.93 -10.77 33.67
CA ALA A 17 48.48 -10.82 33.40
C ALA A 17 48.06 -10.09 32.10
N PRO A 18 46.85 -10.35 31.55
CA PRO A 18 45.71 -9.45 31.83
C PRO A 18 44.29 -10.07 31.76
N SER A 19 43.32 -9.24 32.18
CA SER A 19 41.90 -9.16 31.81
C SER A 19 40.90 -10.18 32.40
N ALA A 20 39.90 -9.65 33.11
CA ALA A 20 38.79 -10.36 33.74
C ALA A 20 37.84 -11.02 32.72
N ALA A 21 37.40 -12.23 33.05
CA ALA A 21 36.48 -13.05 32.27
C ALA A 21 35.01 -12.60 32.41
N ALA A 22 34.24 -12.77 31.34
CA ALA A 22 32.79 -12.59 31.26
C ALA A 22 32.03 -13.64 32.10
N PRO A 23 30.80 -13.35 32.57
CA PRO A 23 30.03 -14.29 33.38
C PRO A 23 29.43 -15.43 32.55
N ALA A 24 29.34 -16.61 33.16
CA ALA A 24 28.96 -17.88 32.56
C ALA A 24 27.46 -18.00 32.22
N VAL A 25 27.19 -18.76 31.15
CA VAL A 25 25.87 -19.20 30.65
C VAL A 25 25.33 -20.35 31.53
N PRO A 26 24.02 -20.42 31.86
CA PRO A 26 23.46 -21.54 32.63
C PRO A 26 23.29 -22.83 31.79
N PRO A 27 23.28 -24.03 32.43
CA PRO A 27 23.31 -25.31 31.71
C PRO A 27 21.93 -25.80 31.21
N THR A 28 21.99 -26.58 30.12
CA THR A 28 20.90 -27.18 29.32
C THR A 28 20.16 -28.34 30.02
N PRO A 29 18.82 -28.51 29.85
CA PRO A 29 18.05 -29.58 30.50
C PRO A 29 18.17 -30.96 29.82
N PRO A 30 17.88 -32.09 30.53
CA PRO A 30 18.12 -33.45 30.04
C PRO A 30 17.03 -34.02 29.11
N ALA A 31 17.44 -34.94 28.23
CA ALA A 31 16.77 -35.49 27.04
C ALA A 31 15.46 -36.31 27.22
N SER A 32 14.74 -36.25 28.34
CA SER A 32 13.48 -37.01 28.54
C SER A 32 12.19 -36.19 28.40
N GLU A 33 12.28 -34.94 27.94
CA GLU A 33 11.14 -34.00 27.92
C GLU A 33 10.93 -33.32 26.56
N LEU A 34 11.60 -33.80 25.50
CA LEU A 34 11.46 -33.19 24.19
C LEU A 34 10.08 -33.51 23.58
N PRO A 35 9.40 -32.49 23.03
CA PRO A 35 8.13 -32.65 22.33
C PRO A 35 8.31 -33.54 21.10
N ARG A 36 7.21 -34.16 20.64
CA ARG A 36 7.20 -35.05 19.48
C ARG A 36 6.31 -34.53 18.38
N VAL A 37 6.64 -34.86 17.14
CA VAL A 37 5.74 -34.62 16.00
C VAL A 37 4.58 -35.62 16.08
N GLY A 38 3.36 -35.12 16.25
CA GLY A 38 2.15 -35.93 16.28
C GLY A 38 1.72 -36.39 14.88
N SER A 39 1.07 -37.56 14.79
CA SER A 39 0.40 -37.98 13.56
C SER A 39 -0.95 -37.29 13.45
N HIS A 40 -1.18 -36.52 12.37
CA HIS A 40 -2.42 -35.78 12.15
C HIS A 40 -3.12 -36.28 10.90
N ALA A 41 -4.18 -37.07 11.06
CA ALA A 41 -4.89 -37.65 9.92
C ALA A 41 -6.00 -36.70 9.43
N ALA A 42 -6.03 -36.41 8.11
CA ALA A 42 -7.03 -35.51 7.51
C ALA A 42 -8.49 -35.76 7.95
N PRO A 43 -8.99 -37.01 8.09
CA PRO A 43 -10.36 -37.26 8.57
C PRO A 43 -10.68 -36.65 9.95
N GLU A 44 -9.69 -36.49 10.84
CA GLU A 44 -9.87 -35.90 12.17
C GLU A 44 -10.23 -34.41 12.08
N PHE A 45 -9.88 -33.77 10.97
CA PHE A 45 -10.12 -32.35 10.70
C PHE A 45 -11.34 -32.11 9.81
N ALA A 46 -12.09 -33.15 9.41
CA ALA A 46 -13.21 -33.02 8.47
C ALA A 46 -14.29 -32.03 8.96
N ALA A 47 -14.60 -32.02 10.26
CA ALA A 47 -15.57 -31.08 10.84
C ALA A 47 -15.05 -29.63 10.87
N ALA A 48 -13.75 -29.44 11.13
CA ALA A 48 -13.11 -28.13 11.12
C ALA A 48 -12.94 -27.60 9.68
N ALA A 49 -12.64 -28.49 8.73
CA ALA A 49 -12.53 -28.22 7.30
C ALA A 49 -13.87 -27.73 6.72
N ALA A 50 -14.97 -28.39 7.07
CA ALA A 50 -16.31 -27.99 6.64
C ALA A 50 -16.75 -26.62 7.20
N ALA A 51 -16.13 -26.15 8.29
CA ALA A 51 -16.41 -24.86 8.92
C ALA A 51 -15.53 -23.73 8.37
N LEU A 52 -14.58 -24.01 7.47
CA LEU A 52 -13.77 -22.98 6.81
C LEU A 52 -14.64 -22.13 5.87
N ASP A 53 -14.23 -20.89 5.60
CA ASP A 53 -14.93 -20.04 4.63
C ASP A 53 -14.95 -20.72 3.24
N PRO A 54 -16.08 -20.74 2.51
CA PRO A 54 -16.15 -21.41 1.20
C PRO A 54 -15.15 -20.89 0.16
N GLY A 55 -14.80 -19.60 0.21
CA GLY A 55 -13.77 -19.03 -0.65
C GLY A 55 -12.36 -19.50 -0.27
N LEU A 56 -12.12 -19.73 1.02
CA LEU A 56 -10.87 -20.32 1.50
C LEU A 56 -10.79 -21.83 1.17
N GLN A 57 -11.90 -22.57 1.31
CA GLN A 57 -11.96 -23.98 0.87
C GLN A 57 -11.61 -24.08 -0.62
N ALA A 58 -12.22 -23.25 -1.46
CA ALA A 58 -11.93 -23.20 -2.90
C ALA A 58 -10.49 -22.77 -3.23
N ALA A 59 -9.89 -21.88 -2.43
CA ALA A 59 -8.51 -21.47 -2.60
C ALA A 59 -7.53 -22.58 -2.19
N ILE A 60 -7.79 -23.28 -1.09
CA ILE A 60 -6.98 -24.42 -0.63
C ILE A 60 -6.96 -25.53 -1.69
N GLU A 61 -8.13 -25.90 -2.21
CA GLU A 61 -8.25 -26.93 -3.25
C GLU A 61 -7.56 -26.51 -4.55
N ARG A 62 -7.68 -25.24 -4.95
CA ARG A 62 -7.12 -24.73 -6.20
C ARG A 62 -5.61 -24.51 -6.14
N ASP A 63 -5.13 -23.91 -5.05
CA ASP A 63 -3.76 -23.38 -4.97
C ASP A 63 -2.78 -24.35 -4.32
N LEU A 64 -3.26 -25.21 -3.42
CA LEU A 64 -2.43 -26.16 -2.68
C LEU A 64 -2.66 -27.61 -3.14
N GLU A 65 -3.63 -27.85 -4.02
CA GLU A 65 -4.03 -29.18 -4.51
C GLU A 65 -4.33 -30.17 -3.36
N GLN A 66 -4.80 -29.64 -2.23
CA GLN A 66 -5.15 -30.39 -1.02
C GLN A 66 -6.63 -30.18 -0.69
N SER A 67 -7.26 -31.15 -0.06
CA SER A 67 -8.56 -30.92 0.58
C SER A 67 -8.39 -29.98 1.80
N PRO A 68 -9.44 -29.24 2.20
CA PRO A 68 -9.36 -28.38 3.38
C PRO A 68 -9.08 -29.16 4.68
N ALA A 69 -9.38 -30.46 4.72
CA ALA A 69 -9.05 -31.34 5.85
C ALA A 69 -7.57 -31.75 5.86
N GLU A 70 -6.99 -32.04 4.69
CA GLU A 70 -5.55 -32.28 4.54
C GLU A 70 -4.74 -31.03 4.85
N TYR A 71 -5.21 -29.85 4.43
CA TYR A 71 -4.60 -28.57 4.76
C TYR A 71 -4.54 -28.32 6.27
N LEU A 72 -5.64 -28.58 6.99
CA LEU A 72 -5.69 -28.41 8.45
C LEU A 72 -4.85 -29.46 9.19
N ALA A 73 -4.79 -30.70 8.69
CA ALA A 73 -3.91 -31.73 9.23
C ALA A 73 -2.43 -31.37 9.05
N GLY A 74 -2.04 -30.90 7.85
CA GLY A 74 -0.69 -30.40 7.59
C GLY A 74 -0.33 -29.18 8.46
N ALA A 75 -1.29 -28.30 8.71
CA ALA A 75 -1.09 -27.16 9.62
C ALA A 75 -0.91 -27.59 11.09
N ALA A 76 -1.48 -28.72 11.51
CA ALA A 76 -1.27 -29.28 12.85
C ALA A 76 0.11 -29.95 12.97
N ALA A 77 0.51 -30.75 11.97
CA ALA A 77 1.86 -31.32 11.90
C ALA A 77 2.95 -30.23 11.88
N ALA A 78 2.71 -29.12 11.17
CA ALA A 78 3.62 -27.97 11.14
C ALA A 78 3.78 -27.28 12.49
N ARG A 79 2.73 -27.26 13.32
CA ARG A 79 2.82 -26.71 14.67
C ARG A 79 3.67 -27.61 15.56
N ASP A 80 3.44 -28.91 15.53
CA ASP A 80 4.24 -29.85 16.34
C ASP A 80 5.71 -29.81 15.91
N ALA A 81 5.96 -29.76 14.60
CA ALA A 81 7.31 -29.62 14.06
C ALA A 81 8.04 -28.37 14.56
N ALA A 82 7.36 -27.23 14.61
CA ALA A 82 7.94 -25.99 15.15
C ALA A 82 8.29 -26.13 16.64
N VAL A 83 7.44 -26.77 17.44
CA VAL A 83 7.71 -27.01 18.87
C VAL A 83 8.90 -27.96 19.06
N VAL A 84 9.03 -28.98 18.20
CA VAL A 84 10.19 -29.89 18.17
C VAL A 84 11.48 -29.14 17.82
N LEU A 85 11.48 -28.31 16.78
CA LEU A 85 12.64 -27.52 16.36
C LEU A 85 13.09 -26.54 17.45
N GLU A 86 12.16 -25.80 18.07
CA GLU A 86 12.46 -24.87 19.16
C GLU A 86 13.06 -25.60 20.39
N ALA A 87 12.56 -26.80 20.70
CA ALA A 87 13.05 -27.58 21.84
C ALA A 87 14.44 -28.19 21.59
N LEU A 88 14.72 -28.61 20.35
CA LEU A 88 16.02 -29.13 19.93
C LEU A 88 17.08 -28.02 19.87
N ASP A 89 16.73 -26.84 19.34
CA ASP A 89 17.59 -25.64 19.36
C ASP A 89 17.91 -25.22 20.81
N ALA A 90 16.90 -25.18 21.69
CA ALA A 90 17.10 -24.91 23.11
C ALA A 90 17.94 -25.99 23.83
N ALA A 91 17.92 -27.22 23.33
CA ALA A 91 18.79 -28.32 23.80
C ALA A 91 20.22 -28.23 23.22
N GLY A 92 20.50 -27.25 22.37
CA GLY A 92 21.81 -26.99 21.78
C GLY A 92 22.11 -27.83 20.54
N VAL A 93 21.09 -28.43 19.90
CA VAL A 93 21.26 -29.15 18.64
C VAL A 93 21.51 -28.14 17.52
N GLY A 94 22.59 -28.32 16.77
CA GLY A 94 22.91 -27.45 15.64
C GLY A 94 22.07 -27.79 14.41
N ILE A 95 20.86 -27.25 14.35
CA ILE A 95 19.95 -27.43 13.21
C ILE A 95 20.44 -26.57 12.05
N VAL A 96 20.70 -27.20 10.90
CA VAL A 96 21.14 -26.53 9.67
C VAL A 96 20.04 -26.38 8.62
N ASP A 97 18.99 -27.19 8.69
CA ASP A 97 17.84 -27.12 7.79
C ASP A 97 16.65 -27.94 8.33
N GLU A 98 15.45 -27.72 7.79
CA GLU A 98 14.27 -28.48 8.18
C GLU A 98 13.27 -28.62 7.01
N LEU A 99 12.65 -29.79 6.91
CA LEU A 99 11.63 -30.07 5.90
C LEU A 99 10.50 -30.88 6.52
N LEU A 100 9.27 -30.39 6.37
CA LEU A 100 8.06 -31.14 6.74
C LEU A 100 7.32 -31.59 5.48
N GLU A 101 7.24 -32.91 5.28
CA GLU A 101 6.47 -33.52 4.20
C GLU A 101 5.32 -34.35 4.79
N GLY A 102 4.09 -33.82 4.68
CA GLY A 102 2.95 -34.40 5.38
C GLY A 102 3.12 -34.27 6.90
N ASP A 103 3.26 -35.40 7.60
CA ASP A 103 3.53 -35.48 9.04
C ASP A 103 4.98 -35.86 9.37
N VAL A 104 5.85 -35.98 8.35
CA VAL A 104 7.26 -36.36 8.53
C VAL A 104 8.14 -35.13 8.55
N LEU A 105 8.64 -34.76 9.73
CA LEU A 105 9.67 -33.73 9.89
C LEU A 105 11.05 -34.36 9.68
N THR A 106 11.82 -33.84 8.73
CA THR A 106 13.24 -34.13 8.54
C THR A 106 14.06 -32.92 8.97
N ILE A 107 15.06 -33.13 9.81
CA ILE A 107 15.92 -32.09 10.37
C ILE A 107 17.35 -32.35 9.92
N GLY A 108 17.95 -31.35 9.29
CA GLY A 108 19.35 -31.28 8.96
C GLY A 108 20.14 -30.88 10.21
N ILE A 109 21.19 -31.62 10.56
CA ILE A 109 22.06 -31.33 11.70
C ILE A 109 23.51 -31.10 11.26
N ASP A 110 24.23 -30.19 11.91
CA ASP A 110 25.65 -29.95 11.67
C ASP A 110 26.57 -30.98 12.36
N ASP A 111 26.16 -31.53 13.52
CA ASP A 111 26.86 -32.57 14.25
C ASP A 111 26.11 -33.92 14.20
N PRO A 112 26.67 -34.97 13.59
CA PRO A 112 26.09 -36.32 13.61
C PRO A 112 25.77 -36.87 15.00
N ALA A 113 26.40 -36.37 16.06
CA ALA A 113 26.13 -36.76 17.43
C ALA A 113 24.71 -36.42 17.90
N ASP A 114 24.07 -35.41 17.29
CA ASP A 114 22.72 -34.95 17.65
C ASP A 114 21.61 -35.78 17.02
N ALA A 115 21.93 -36.67 16.07
CA ALA A 115 20.95 -37.47 15.34
C ALA A 115 20.04 -38.28 16.27
N ALA A 116 20.60 -38.90 17.31
CA ALA A 116 19.83 -39.70 18.26
C ALA A 116 18.86 -38.86 19.10
N LEU A 117 19.21 -37.60 19.38
CA LEU A 117 18.35 -36.67 20.12
C LEU A 117 17.22 -36.14 19.23
N VAL A 118 17.53 -35.80 17.98
CA VAL A 118 16.54 -35.44 16.95
C VAL A 118 15.55 -36.59 16.71
N GLU A 119 16.04 -37.81 16.51
CA GLU A 119 15.19 -39.00 16.27
C GLU A 119 14.30 -39.35 17.47
N SER A 120 14.69 -38.95 18.68
CA SER A 120 13.87 -39.15 19.89
C SER A 120 12.56 -38.36 19.87
N THR A 121 12.46 -37.32 19.03
CA THR A 121 11.28 -36.47 18.84
C THR A 121 10.31 -37.02 17.78
N GLY A 122 10.68 -38.11 17.09
CA GLY A 122 9.94 -38.64 15.94
C GLY A 122 10.26 -37.95 14.61
N ALA A 123 11.15 -36.94 14.62
CA ALA A 123 11.73 -36.38 13.41
C ALA A 123 12.82 -37.32 12.83
N ARG A 124 13.07 -37.20 11.53
CA ARG A 124 14.20 -37.86 10.85
C ARG A 124 15.42 -36.96 10.89
N ALA A 125 16.57 -37.46 11.34
CA ALA A 125 17.83 -36.72 11.28
C ALA A 125 18.55 -36.96 9.95
N VAL A 126 19.13 -35.91 9.37
CA VAL A 126 20.05 -35.96 8.22
C VAL A 126 21.26 -35.09 8.55
N VAL A 127 22.48 -35.58 8.31
CA VAL A 127 23.69 -34.75 8.50
C VAL A 127 23.84 -33.80 7.32
N GLY A 128 23.89 -32.49 7.58
CA GLY A 128 23.91 -31.45 6.56
C GLY A 128 22.52 -30.98 6.14
N GLN A 129 22.43 -30.25 5.02
CA GLN A 129 21.16 -29.67 4.55
C GLN A 129 20.16 -30.77 4.15
N VAL A 130 18.88 -30.47 4.32
CA VAL A 130 17.79 -31.34 3.88
C VAL A 130 17.44 -30.96 2.45
N ASP A 131 17.19 -31.94 1.57
CA ASP A 131 16.82 -31.69 0.18
C ASP A 131 15.40 -31.08 0.10
N ALA A 132 15.25 -29.78 0.37
CA ALA A 132 13.98 -29.08 0.26
C ALA A 132 13.48 -29.07 -1.21
N PRO A 133 12.16 -29.17 -1.44
CA PRO A 133 11.60 -29.27 -2.80
C PRO A 133 11.86 -28.05 -3.68
N LEU A 134 12.34 -26.92 -3.13
CA LEU A 134 12.85 -25.75 -3.86
C LEU A 134 13.94 -25.02 -3.06
N ALA A 135 15.16 -24.98 -3.59
CA ALA A 135 16.23 -24.13 -3.07
C ALA A 135 15.91 -22.64 -3.34
N VAL A 136 15.64 -21.87 -2.28
CA VAL A 136 15.22 -20.45 -2.33
C VAL A 136 16.41 -19.48 -2.39
N ASP A 137 17.64 -20.01 -2.39
CA ASP A 137 18.89 -19.29 -2.68
C ASP A 137 18.93 -18.69 -4.10
N ARG A 138 17.93 -19.03 -4.94
CA ARG A 138 17.69 -18.46 -6.27
C ARG A 138 16.56 -17.43 -6.35
N VAL A 139 15.94 -17.02 -5.24
CA VAL A 139 14.89 -15.98 -5.26
C VAL A 139 15.48 -14.64 -4.85
N SER A 140 15.89 -13.87 -5.84
CA SER A 140 16.29 -12.47 -5.68
C SER A 140 15.08 -11.56 -5.52
N PHE A 141 14.95 -10.90 -4.37
CA PHE A 141 14.06 -9.74 -4.20
C PHE A 141 14.72 -8.50 -4.81
N ALA A 142 14.10 -7.94 -5.85
CA ALA A 142 14.55 -6.70 -6.48
C ALA A 142 13.71 -5.50 -6.00
N PRO A 143 14.31 -4.34 -5.63
CA PRO A 143 13.57 -3.10 -5.49
C PRO A 143 12.89 -2.77 -6.82
N ALA A 144 11.71 -2.12 -6.76
CA ALA A 144 10.94 -1.89 -7.97
C ALA A 144 11.76 -1.10 -9.01
N ALA A 145 12.01 -1.69 -10.18
CA ALA A 145 12.69 -1.06 -11.30
C ALA A 145 11.72 -0.10 -12.01
N ASP A 146 12.14 1.14 -12.19
CA ASP A 146 11.40 2.10 -13.01
C ASP A 146 11.63 1.75 -14.49
N ALA A 147 10.54 1.68 -15.27
CA ALA A 147 10.62 1.50 -16.72
C ALA A 147 10.49 2.87 -17.39
N TYR A 148 11.51 3.28 -18.16
CA TYR A 148 11.53 4.51 -18.93
C TYR A 148 11.54 4.22 -20.43
N GLY A 149 10.89 5.07 -21.22
CA GLY A 149 11.06 5.07 -22.66
C GLY A 149 12.52 5.27 -23.04
N GLY A 150 13.04 4.42 -23.92
CA GLY A 150 14.44 4.37 -24.34
C GLY A 150 15.27 3.28 -23.68
N ASP A 151 14.84 2.69 -22.54
CA ASP A 151 15.54 1.58 -21.88
C ASP A 151 15.74 0.39 -22.84
N PRO A 152 16.85 -0.36 -22.77
CA PRO A 152 17.03 -1.53 -23.62
C PRO A 152 16.08 -2.65 -23.19
N ILE A 153 15.41 -3.26 -24.17
CA ILE A 153 14.56 -4.45 -24.00
C ILE A 153 15.10 -5.59 -24.87
N TYR A 154 15.12 -6.79 -24.31
CA TYR A 154 15.72 -7.98 -24.86
C TYR A 154 14.69 -9.09 -24.99
N TYR A 155 14.82 -9.86 -26.07
CA TYR A 155 14.13 -11.13 -26.27
C TYR A 155 15.10 -12.15 -26.88
N PHE A 156 14.81 -13.42 -26.64
CA PHE A 156 15.67 -14.54 -27.05
C PHE A 156 14.86 -15.51 -27.89
N THR A 157 15.53 -16.13 -28.86
CA THR A 157 15.05 -17.28 -29.61
C THR A 157 16.05 -18.43 -29.44
N SER A 158 15.76 -19.59 -30.02
CA SER A 158 16.72 -20.70 -30.10
C SER A 158 17.99 -20.36 -30.90
N THR A 159 17.96 -19.30 -31.72
CA THR A 159 19.04 -18.92 -32.63
C THR A 159 19.86 -17.71 -32.16
N GLY A 160 19.41 -16.98 -31.14
CA GLY A 160 20.15 -15.84 -30.60
C GLY A 160 19.34 -14.89 -29.72
N GLY A 161 20.02 -13.89 -29.17
CA GLY A 161 19.42 -12.80 -28.41
C GLY A 161 19.37 -11.51 -29.23
N PHE A 162 18.28 -10.76 -29.08
CA PHE A 162 18.03 -9.52 -29.79
C PHE A 162 17.79 -8.38 -28.81
N ARG A 163 18.14 -7.16 -29.21
CA ARG A 163 17.93 -5.93 -28.42
C ARG A 163 17.13 -4.91 -29.22
N CYS A 164 16.12 -4.37 -28.57
CA CYS A 164 15.38 -3.18 -28.96
C CYS A 164 15.42 -2.15 -27.82
N SER A 165 14.68 -1.06 -27.98
CA SER A 165 14.41 -0.07 -26.95
C SER A 165 12.94 -0.13 -26.53
N LEU A 166 12.68 0.18 -25.26
CA LEU A 166 11.35 0.36 -24.70
C LEU A 166 10.76 1.62 -25.30
N GLY A 167 9.56 1.54 -25.87
CA GLY A 167 8.90 2.70 -26.42
C GLY A 167 8.16 3.51 -25.38
N VAL A 168 6.93 3.09 -25.13
CA VAL A 168 5.97 3.90 -24.37
C VAL A 168 5.29 2.98 -23.38
N ASN A 169 5.38 3.33 -22.10
CA ASN A 169 4.57 2.69 -21.08
C ASN A 169 3.09 2.96 -21.34
N GLY A 170 2.24 1.98 -21.10
CA GLY A 170 0.81 2.11 -21.23
C GLY A 170 0.05 1.09 -20.39
N THR A 171 -1.27 1.10 -20.55
CA THR A 171 -2.17 0.28 -19.77
C THR A 171 -3.27 -0.28 -20.66
N SER A 172 -3.59 -1.56 -20.48
CA SER A 172 -4.72 -2.17 -21.15
C SER A 172 -6.06 -1.62 -20.64
N SER A 173 -7.14 -1.94 -21.36
CA SER A 173 -8.51 -1.70 -20.90
C SER A 173 -8.83 -2.33 -19.53
N SER A 174 -8.19 -3.45 -19.17
CA SER A 174 -8.33 -4.11 -17.86
C SER A 174 -7.47 -3.52 -16.74
N GLY A 175 -6.59 -2.55 -17.04
CA GLY A 175 -5.67 -1.99 -16.06
C GLY A 175 -4.31 -2.71 -15.99
N GLN A 176 -4.07 -3.72 -16.84
CA GLN A 176 -2.79 -4.39 -16.92
C GLN A 176 -1.74 -3.46 -17.52
N ARG A 177 -0.59 -3.32 -16.86
CA ARG A 177 0.54 -2.52 -17.37
C ARG A 177 1.16 -3.21 -18.59
N GLN A 178 1.37 -2.43 -19.64
CA GLN A 178 1.89 -2.90 -20.92
C GLN A 178 2.91 -1.91 -21.49
N LEU A 179 3.81 -2.38 -22.33
CA LEU A 179 4.82 -1.58 -23.01
C LEU A 179 4.57 -1.63 -24.50
N LEU A 180 4.60 -0.48 -25.16
CA LEU A 180 4.67 -0.39 -26.61
C LEU A 180 6.13 -0.52 -27.07
N THR A 181 6.35 -1.34 -28.10
CA THR A 181 7.62 -1.46 -28.83
C THR A 181 7.36 -1.65 -30.33
N ALA A 182 8.41 -1.73 -31.15
CA ALA A 182 8.27 -2.00 -32.58
C ALA A 182 7.81 -3.46 -32.81
N GLY A 183 7.02 -3.68 -33.85
CA GLY A 183 6.44 -4.98 -34.18
C GLY A 183 7.50 -6.00 -34.57
N HIS A 184 8.60 -5.57 -35.21
CA HIS A 184 9.74 -6.43 -35.52
C HIS A 184 10.62 -6.78 -34.32
N CYS A 185 10.38 -6.20 -33.13
CA CYS A 185 11.03 -6.60 -31.88
C CYS A 185 10.44 -7.90 -31.31
N TRP A 186 9.88 -8.74 -32.17
CA TRP A 186 9.34 -10.05 -31.90
C TRP A 186 9.65 -10.99 -33.05
N SER A 187 9.81 -12.28 -32.74
CA SER A 187 9.99 -13.34 -33.73
C SER A 187 9.16 -14.56 -33.34
N PRO A 188 8.66 -15.34 -34.31
CA PRO A 188 8.26 -16.72 -34.05
C PRO A 188 9.40 -17.45 -33.33
N GLY A 189 9.08 -18.18 -32.26
CA GLY A 189 10.07 -18.94 -31.48
C GLY A 189 10.78 -18.17 -30.37
N ILE A 190 10.19 -17.10 -29.82
CA ILE A 190 10.66 -16.51 -28.56
C ILE A 190 10.70 -17.57 -27.45
N THR A 191 11.85 -17.67 -26.78
CA THR A 191 12.11 -18.56 -25.64
C THR A 191 12.15 -17.73 -24.35
N GLY A 192 11.02 -17.66 -23.66
CA GLY A 192 10.91 -16.99 -22.35
C GLY A 192 10.45 -15.52 -22.39
N PRO A 193 10.49 -14.83 -21.24
CA PRO A 193 9.99 -13.47 -21.12
C PRO A 193 10.95 -12.43 -21.71
N TYR A 194 10.40 -11.27 -22.09
CA TYR A 194 11.17 -10.06 -22.33
C TYR A 194 11.91 -9.64 -21.06
N GLN A 195 13.14 -9.14 -21.24
CA GLN A 195 14.00 -8.65 -20.19
C GLN A 195 14.43 -7.22 -20.48
N SER A 196 14.60 -6.40 -19.46
CA SER A 196 15.22 -5.08 -19.59
C SER A 196 16.67 -5.15 -19.08
N GLY A 197 17.58 -4.48 -19.77
CA GLY A 197 19.00 -4.47 -19.39
C GLY A 197 19.44 -3.18 -18.70
N ARG A 198 20.38 -3.28 -17.76
CA ARG A 198 21.14 -2.10 -17.28
C ARG A 198 22.36 -1.90 -18.17
N ILE A 199 22.45 -0.73 -18.79
CA ILE A 199 23.63 -0.27 -19.55
C ILE A 199 24.10 1.07 -19.00
N ALA A 200 25.43 1.28 -18.97
CA ALA A 200 26.04 2.48 -18.40
C ALA A 200 25.92 3.71 -19.32
N ALA A 201 25.78 3.49 -20.63
CA ALA A 201 25.63 4.50 -21.68
C ALA A 201 25.08 3.81 -22.95
N PRO A 202 24.54 4.59 -23.91
CA PRO A 202 24.16 4.05 -25.22
C PRO A 202 25.34 3.36 -25.90
N SER A 203 25.10 2.21 -26.55
CA SER A 203 26.17 1.36 -27.08
C SER A 203 25.73 0.58 -28.30
N LEU A 204 26.61 0.43 -29.30
CA LEU A 204 26.42 -0.53 -30.41
C LEU A 204 26.46 -1.98 -29.94
N SER A 205 27.15 -2.25 -28.82
CA SER A 205 27.27 -3.58 -28.24
C SER A 205 25.94 -3.95 -27.57
N PRO A 206 25.35 -5.13 -27.87
CA PRO A 206 24.07 -5.53 -27.30
C PRO A 206 24.15 -5.94 -25.82
N GLN A 207 25.34 -6.07 -25.23
CA GLN A 207 25.52 -6.58 -23.87
C GLN A 207 24.98 -5.61 -22.80
N ALA A 208 24.36 -6.17 -21.75
CA ALA A 208 23.94 -5.47 -20.54
C ALA A 208 24.65 -6.04 -19.32
N THR A 209 24.94 -5.20 -18.31
CA THR A 209 25.62 -5.63 -17.07
C THR A 209 24.70 -6.45 -16.18
N GLN A 210 23.39 -6.23 -16.28
CA GLN A 210 22.35 -6.98 -15.59
C GLN A 210 21.11 -7.03 -16.49
N ARG A 211 20.37 -8.14 -16.45
CA ARG A 211 19.07 -8.29 -17.12
C ARG A 211 17.99 -8.60 -16.09
N ILE A 212 16.88 -7.89 -16.16
CA ILE A 212 15.75 -7.99 -15.24
C ILE A 212 14.52 -8.39 -16.05
N THR A 213 13.79 -9.41 -15.61
CA THR A 213 12.56 -9.86 -16.28
C THR A 213 11.50 -8.77 -16.27
N VAL A 214 10.89 -8.51 -17.43
CA VAL A 214 9.80 -7.54 -17.61
C VAL A 214 8.46 -8.25 -17.72
N GLY A 215 8.34 -9.18 -18.68
CA GLY A 215 7.13 -9.97 -18.86
C GLY A 215 6.99 -10.57 -20.25
N ALA A 216 5.77 -10.76 -20.73
CA ALA A 216 5.47 -11.59 -21.90
C ALA A 216 4.87 -10.79 -23.06
N PRO A 217 5.01 -11.22 -24.33
CA PRO A 217 4.30 -10.60 -25.44
C PRO A 217 2.79 -10.67 -25.24
N VAL A 218 2.07 -9.59 -25.54
CA VAL A 218 0.60 -9.61 -25.60
C VAL A 218 0.19 -10.32 -26.89
N SER A 219 -0.66 -11.35 -26.76
CA SER A 219 -1.13 -12.14 -27.90
C SER A 219 -1.76 -11.26 -28.98
N ASN A 220 -1.44 -11.54 -30.25
CA ASN A 220 -1.93 -10.82 -31.44
C ASN A 220 -1.67 -9.30 -31.47
N SER A 221 -0.79 -8.79 -30.61
CA SER A 221 -0.48 -7.35 -30.56
C SER A 221 0.64 -6.94 -31.51
N PHE A 222 1.58 -7.84 -31.80
CA PHE A 222 2.71 -7.61 -32.68
C PHE A 222 2.26 -7.65 -34.14
N ARG A 223 2.46 -6.53 -34.84
CA ARG A 223 2.09 -6.31 -36.24
C ARG A 223 3.29 -5.77 -36.99
N LEU A 224 3.67 -6.44 -38.06
CA LEU A 224 4.76 -6.06 -38.95
C LEU A 224 4.31 -6.20 -40.40
N GLY A 225 4.48 -5.14 -41.18
CA GLY A 225 4.05 -5.07 -42.58
C GLY A 225 2.58 -4.68 -42.74
N GLY A 226 2.17 -4.48 -44.00
CA GLY A 226 0.84 -3.95 -44.32
C GLY A 226 0.58 -2.59 -43.69
N GLY A 227 1.62 -1.76 -43.54
CA GLY A 227 1.57 -0.44 -42.92
C GLY A 227 1.93 -0.40 -41.43
N TYR A 228 2.02 -1.54 -40.72
CA TYR A 228 2.26 -1.59 -39.28
C TYR A 228 3.71 -1.94 -38.90
N ASP A 229 4.21 -1.33 -37.81
CA ASP A 229 5.37 -1.82 -37.05
C ASP A 229 5.20 -1.47 -35.55
N SER A 230 4.36 -2.24 -34.86
CA SER A 230 4.11 -2.07 -33.41
C SER A 230 3.80 -3.39 -32.71
N GLY A 231 4.07 -3.44 -31.41
CA GLY A 231 3.76 -4.59 -30.55
C GLY A 231 3.61 -4.19 -29.09
N LEU A 232 2.90 -5.01 -28.31
CA LEU A 232 2.69 -4.78 -26.88
C LEU A 232 3.33 -5.90 -26.06
N VAL A 233 4.05 -5.54 -25.00
CA VAL A 233 4.59 -6.47 -24.00
C VAL A 233 3.85 -6.24 -22.69
N ALA A 234 3.25 -7.29 -22.13
CA ALA A 234 2.65 -7.25 -20.80
C ALA A 234 3.73 -7.25 -19.72
N MET A 235 3.65 -6.30 -18.78
CA MET A 235 4.54 -6.27 -17.61
C MET A 235 3.98 -7.22 -16.54
N THR A 236 4.42 -8.47 -16.57
CA THR A 236 3.96 -9.53 -15.66
C THR A 236 4.88 -9.73 -14.47
N ALA A 237 6.13 -9.26 -14.53
CA ALA A 237 7.03 -9.29 -13.40
C ALA A 237 6.59 -8.27 -12.33
N SER A 238 6.63 -8.67 -11.06
CA SER A 238 6.46 -7.77 -9.93
C SER A 238 7.65 -6.82 -9.82
N GLY A 239 7.46 -5.69 -9.14
CA GLY A 239 8.55 -4.72 -8.94
C GLY A 239 8.89 -3.91 -10.20
N TRP A 240 7.94 -3.62 -11.09
CA TRP A 240 8.14 -2.56 -12.08
C TRP A 240 7.25 -1.35 -11.80
N VAL A 241 7.75 -0.15 -12.05
CA VAL A 241 6.94 1.09 -12.04
C VAL A 241 7.06 1.76 -13.41
N ALA A 242 5.96 1.75 -14.16
CA ALA A 242 5.85 2.43 -15.44
C ALA A 242 5.89 3.96 -15.24
N LYS A 243 6.87 4.65 -15.83
CA LYS A 243 6.96 6.11 -15.81
C LYS A 243 6.48 6.72 -17.14
N PRO A 244 5.73 7.83 -17.12
CA PRO A 244 5.37 8.57 -18.34
C PRO A 244 6.57 9.40 -18.83
N GLN A 245 7.74 8.79 -19.00
CA GLN A 245 8.99 9.50 -19.21
C GLN A 245 9.90 8.79 -20.20
N ALA A 246 10.67 9.56 -20.96
CA ALA A 246 11.70 9.08 -21.87
C ALA A 246 13.09 9.52 -21.38
N LEU A 247 14.05 8.61 -21.38
CA LEU A 247 15.42 8.88 -20.95
C LEU A 247 16.08 9.90 -21.87
N THR A 248 16.82 10.83 -21.27
CA THR A 248 17.69 11.76 -22.01
C THR A 248 19.13 11.29 -22.08
N TRP A 249 19.47 10.15 -21.47
CA TRP A 249 20.81 9.55 -21.50
C TRP A 249 21.90 10.55 -21.13
N GLY A 250 21.78 11.21 -19.98
CA GLY A 250 22.75 12.22 -19.55
C GLY A 250 22.91 13.41 -20.51
N GLY A 251 21.86 13.76 -21.26
CA GLY A 251 21.88 14.79 -22.30
C GLY A 251 22.29 14.29 -23.68
N GLY A 252 22.41 12.98 -23.89
CA GLY A 252 22.74 12.39 -25.18
C GLY A 252 23.28 10.98 -25.08
N GLN A 253 24.48 10.85 -24.48
CA GLN A 253 25.30 9.62 -24.51
C GLN A 253 25.81 9.19 -23.13
N GLY A 254 25.30 9.78 -22.06
CA GLY A 254 25.64 9.45 -20.67
C GLY A 254 24.72 8.40 -20.06
N ALA A 255 24.85 8.22 -18.75
CA ALA A 255 24.03 7.27 -18.01
C ALA A 255 22.53 7.62 -18.04
N PRO A 256 21.61 6.63 -18.03
CA PRO A 256 20.16 6.81 -18.17
C PRO A 256 19.56 8.00 -17.40
N LEU A 257 19.96 8.18 -16.14
CA LEU A 257 19.41 9.17 -15.21
C LEU A 257 20.43 10.23 -14.77
N ALA A 258 21.54 10.39 -15.51
CA ALA A 258 22.50 11.47 -15.24
C ALA A 258 21.89 12.86 -15.50
N THR A 259 20.82 12.93 -16.29
CA THR A 259 19.96 14.10 -16.47
C THR A 259 18.50 13.70 -16.31
N ALA A 260 17.63 14.66 -15.99
CA ALA A 260 16.21 14.41 -15.85
C ALA A 260 15.62 13.83 -17.16
N PRO A 261 14.84 12.74 -17.09
CA PRO A 261 14.04 12.25 -18.22
C PRO A 261 13.03 13.31 -18.71
N VAL A 262 12.70 13.27 -19.99
CA VAL A 262 11.60 14.09 -20.55
C VAL A 262 10.28 13.46 -20.17
N THR A 263 9.39 14.26 -19.59
CA THR A 263 8.04 13.81 -19.24
C THR A 263 7.12 13.86 -20.46
N ILE A 264 6.48 12.73 -20.76
CA ILE A 264 5.50 12.57 -21.84
C ILE A 264 4.15 13.04 -21.29
N ARG A 265 3.61 14.11 -21.89
CA ARG A 265 2.40 14.80 -21.41
C ARG A 265 1.22 14.67 -22.37
N ASP A 266 1.49 14.40 -23.63
CA ASP A 266 0.46 14.28 -24.66
C ASP A 266 0.96 13.37 -25.78
N THR A 267 0.07 13.08 -26.74
CA THR A 267 0.43 12.54 -28.05
C THR A 267 0.14 13.59 -29.11
N THR A 268 0.86 13.57 -30.23
CA THR A 268 0.62 14.53 -31.33
C THR A 268 0.66 13.84 -32.68
N VAL A 269 0.10 14.52 -33.67
CA VAL A 269 0.25 14.14 -35.08
C VAL A 269 1.58 14.68 -35.62
N PRO A 270 2.23 13.99 -36.57
CA PRO A 270 3.46 14.48 -37.18
C PRO A 270 3.17 15.71 -38.06
N VAL A 271 4.04 16.71 -37.95
CA VAL A 271 3.99 17.93 -38.78
C VAL A 271 5.36 18.12 -39.40
N ALA A 272 5.43 18.13 -40.73
CA ALA A 272 6.68 18.35 -41.45
C ALA A 272 7.32 19.68 -41.04
N GLY A 273 8.65 19.68 -40.90
CA GLY A 273 9.44 20.80 -40.40
C GLY A 273 9.53 20.89 -38.87
N ALA A 274 8.71 20.17 -38.11
CA ALA A 274 8.81 20.18 -36.65
C ALA A 274 10.10 19.51 -36.17
N GLY A 275 10.73 20.10 -35.14
CA GLY A 275 11.84 19.47 -34.43
C GLY A 275 11.36 18.23 -33.66
N VAL A 276 12.08 17.13 -33.79
CA VAL A 276 11.76 15.85 -33.14
C VAL A 276 13.01 15.26 -32.50
N CYS A 277 12.86 14.70 -31.30
CA CYS A 277 13.93 14.00 -30.60
C CYS A 277 13.49 12.60 -30.21
N LYS A 278 14.41 11.62 -30.27
CA LYS A 278 14.13 10.24 -29.90
C LYS A 278 15.09 9.74 -28.83
N SER A 279 14.59 8.86 -27.97
CA SER A 279 15.38 8.13 -26.99
C SER A 279 15.55 6.68 -27.43
N GLY A 280 16.78 6.18 -27.44
CA GLY A 280 17.07 4.78 -27.76
C GLY A 280 18.33 4.27 -27.06
N SER A 281 18.41 2.97 -26.84
CA SER A 281 19.51 2.33 -26.11
C SER A 281 20.81 2.20 -26.91
N THR A 282 20.77 2.44 -28.24
CA THR A 282 21.97 2.38 -29.09
C THR A 282 22.57 3.75 -29.28
N THR A 283 21.78 4.72 -29.74
CA THR A 283 22.27 6.08 -30.07
C THR A 283 21.86 7.13 -29.04
N GLY A 284 21.16 6.77 -27.97
CA GLY A 284 20.79 7.68 -26.91
C GLY A 284 19.75 8.72 -27.33
N TRP A 285 19.87 9.93 -26.78
CA TRP A 285 19.00 11.07 -27.12
C TRP A 285 19.53 11.81 -28.35
N THR A 286 18.82 11.70 -29.48
CA THR A 286 19.19 12.40 -30.72
C THR A 286 18.01 13.14 -31.29
N CYS A 287 18.26 14.27 -31.94
CA CYS A 287 17.23 15.10 -32.54
C CYS A 287 17.43 15.30 -34.05
N GLY A 288 16.36 15.69 -34.71
CA GLY A 288 16.29 16.05 -36.12
C GLY A 288 15.00 16.81 -36.40
N THR A 289 14.53 16.73 -37.64
CA THR A 289 13.29 17.32 -38.13
C THR A 289 12.40 16.25 -38.75
N ILE A 290 11.10 16.41 -38.61
CA ILE A 290 10.12 15.63 -39.38
C ILE A 290 10.22 16.10 -40.83
N LEU A 291 10.58 15.19 -41.74
CA LEU A 291 10.76 15.49 -43.16
C LEU A 291 9.42 15.46 -43.89
N GLU A 292 8.60 14.48 -43.55
CA GLU A 292 7.27 14.28 -44.13
C GLU A 292 6.31 13.81 -43.04
N GLY A 293 5.10 14.35 -43.03
CA GLY A 293 4.00 13.85 -42.20
C GLY A 293 3.33 12.64 -42.86
N TYR A 294 2.13 12.28 -42.41
CA TYR A 294 1.34 11.27 -43.13
C TYR A 294 0.95 11.77 -44.53
N GLY A 295 1.34 11.01 -45.55
CA GLY A 295 1.22 11.40 -46.96
C GLY A 295 1.23 10.20 -47.91
N ASP A 296 0.39 9.19 -47.68
CA ASP A 296 0.26 7.96 -48.52
C ASP A 296 1.59 7.21 -48.80
N SER A 297 2.67 7.60 -48.14
CA SER A 297 4.03 7.14 -48.40
C SER A 297 4.30 5.86 -47.62
N PHE A 298 4.29 4.75 -48.34
CA PHE A 298 4.76 3.46 -47.84
C PHE A 298 6.25 3.32 -48.11
N TYR A 299 7.02 3.12 -47.04
CA TYR A 299 8.44 2.86 -47.13
C TYR A 299 8.68 1.36 -47.14
N ARG A 300 9.40 0.89 -48.15
CA ARG A 300 9.91 -0.48 -48.23
C ARG A 300 11.09 -0.61 -47.26
N VAL A 301 10.96 -1.42 -46.22
CA VAL A 301 12.01 -1.65 -45.22
C VAL A 301 12.61 -3.05 -45.39
N GLY A 302 13.95 -3.11 -45.44
CA GLY A 302 14.71 -4.35 -45.62
C GLY A 302 14.97 -4.74 -47.08
N GLY A 303 15.53 -5.93 -47.31
CA GLY A 303 15.77 -6.50 -48.64
C GLY A 303 15.33 -7.97 -48.74
N GLY A 304 15.15 -8.47 -49.98
CA GLY A 304 14.77 -9.87 -50.23
C GLY A 304 13.35 -10.24 -49.74
N THR A 305 13.17 -11.49 -49.32
CA THR A 305 11.86 -12.04 -48.87
C THR A 305 11.42 -11.56 -47.49
N ALA A 306 12.31 -10.94 -46.71
CA ALA A 306 12.03 -10.42 -45.37
C ALA A 306 11.59 -8.94 -45.37
N ALA A 307 11.58 -8.29 -46.52
CA ALA A 307 11.23 -6.88 -46.60
C ALA A 307 9.72 -6.69 -46.44
N TYR A 308 9.31 -5.60 -45.78
CA TYR A 308 7.91 -5.24 -45.51
C TYR A 308 7.64 -3.76 -45.83
N ASP A 309 6.36 -3.41 -45.94
CA ASP A 309 5.92 -2.04 -46.20
C ASP A 309 5.42 -1.40 -44.90
N LEU A 310 5.94 -0.22 -44.61
CA LEU A 310 5.64 0.58 -43.43
C LEU A 310 5.05 1.92 -43.88
N GLU A 311 3.89 2.29 -43.35
CA GLU A 311 3.47 3.69 -43.38
C GLU A 311 4.12 4.39 -42.20
N GLY A 312 5.16 5.17 -42.47
CA GLY A 312 6.05 5.72 -41.46
C GLY A 312 6.15 7.24 -41.54
N ILE A 313 6.66 7.84 -40.47
CA ILE A 313 7.00 9.28 -40.44
C ILE A 313 8.49 9.38 -40.72
N ALA A 314 8.86 9.97 -41.86
CA ALA A 314 10.26 10.20 -42.19
C ALA A 314 10.83 11.38 -41.41
N THR A 315 12.04 11.20 -40.88
CA THR A 315 12.74 12.19 -40.07
C THR A 315 14.23 12.23 -40.41
N SER A 316 14.90 13.33 -40.07
CA SER A 316 16.35 13.50 -40.19
C SER A 316 17.15 13.10 -38.93
N MET A 317 16.49 12.50 -37.94
CA MET A 317 17.17 12.12 -36.69
C MET A 317 18.03 10.87 -36.90
N CYS A 318 19.15 10.79 -36.20
CA CYS A 318 19.97 9.58 -36.21
C CYS A 318 19.29 8.46 -35.44
N ALA A 319 19.18 7.28 -36.04
CA ALA A 319 18.78 6.05 -35.37
C ALA A 319 19.60 4.89 -35.95
N LEU A 320 20.00 3.96 -35.10
CA LEU A 320 20.73 2.74 -35.46
C LEU A 320 19.97 1.50 -34.97
N GLN A 321 20.41 0.33 -35.41
CA GLN A 321 19.88 -0.94 -34.93
C GLN A 321 19.92 -0.99 -33.39
N GLY A 322 18.81 -1.38 -32.77
CA GLY A 322 18.61 -1.40 -31.32
C GLY A 322 17.90 -0.17 -30.75
N ASP A 323 17.79 0.93 -31.50
CA ASP A 323 16.90 2.05 -31.12
C ASP A 323 15.42 1.74 -31.40
N SER A 324 15.14 0.71 -32.20
CA SER A 324 13.78 0.23 -32.53
C SER A 324 12.90 0.14 -31.30
N GLY A 325 11.68 0.67 -31.38
CA GLY A 325 10.74 0.79 -30.28
C GLY A 325 10.88 2.09 -29.50
N GLY A 326 12.06 2.74 -29.45
CA GLY A 326 12.31 3.92 -28.62
C GLY A 326 11.41 5.12 -28.94
N PRO A 327 10.93 5.89 -27.93
CA PRO A 327 9.94 6.95 -28.14
C PRO A 327 10.55 8.16 -28.85
N ALA A 328 9.76 8.77 -29.73
CA ALA A 328 10.06 10.03 -30.39
C ALA A 328 9.06 11.12 -29.98
N LEU A 329 9.59 12.27 -29.56
CA LEU A 329 8.85 13.38 -28.97
C LEU A 329 9.07 14.68 -29.76
N VAL A 330 8.00 15.45 -29.90
CA VAL A 330 8.04 16.88 -30.23
C VAL A 330 7.79 17.64 -28.94
N GLY A 331 8.83 18.23 -28.35
CA GLY A 331 8.78 18.74 -26.99
C GLY A 331 8.44 17.63 -25.99
N SER A 332 7.29 17.72 -25.32
CA SER A 332 6.75 16.71 -24.40
C SER A 332 5.65 15.83 -25.01
N SER A 333 5.37 15.98 -26.30
CA SER A 333 4.29 15.28 -27.00
C SER A 333 4.84 14.12 -27.82
N LEU A 334 4.33 12.93 -27.58
CA LEU A 334 4.74 11.72 -28.26
C LEU A 334 4.19 11.68 -29.68
N VAL A 335 5.10 11.63 -30.67
CA VAL A 335 4.73 11.55 -32.09
C VAL A 335 4.76 10.11 -32.61
N GLY A 336 5.63 9.25 -32.08
CA GLY A 336 5.75 7.85 -32.51
C GLY A 336 6.83 7.07 -31.77
N ILE A 337 7.08 5.86 -32.26
CA ILE A 337 8.20 4.99 -31.84
C ILE A 337 9.15 4.77 -33.01
N THR A 338 10.44 4.62 -32.72
CA THR A 338 11.46 4.36 -33.74
C THR A 338 11.22 3.01 -34.38
N SER A 339 11.18 2.94 -35.70
CA SER A 339 10.88 1.71 -36.44
C SER A 339 12.07 1.28 -37.29
N ALA A 340 12.51 2.12 -38.21
CA ALA A 340 13.55 1.77 -39.16
C ALA A 340 14.50 2.94 -39.40
N THR A 341 15.63 2.63 -40.02
CA THR A 341 16.65 3.62 -40.40
C THR A 341 17.22 3.25 -41.77
N ALA A 342 17.52 4.26 -42.58
CA ALA A 342 18.23 4.11 -43.85
C ALA A 342 19.75 3.97 -43.66
N PHE A 343 20.21 3.94 -42.41
CA PHE A 343 21.60 3.70 -42.06
C PHE A 343 22.03 2.31 -42.58
N GLY A 344 22.84 2.30 -43.62
CA GLY A 344 23.22 1.09 -44.35
C GLY A 344 23.23 1.21 -45.88
N LEU A 345 22.68 2.29 -46.45
CA LEU A 345 22.89 2.58 -47.88
C LEU A 345 24.27 3.16 -48.21
N TYR A 346 25.00 3.70 -47.22
CA TYR A 346 26.29 4.36 -47.47
C TYR A 346 27.51 3.79 -46.73
N GLN A 347 27.38 3.10 -45.59
CA GLN A 347 28.52 2.46 -44.92
C GLN A 347 28.10 1.22 -44.12
N SER A 348 28.42 0.03 -44.63
CA SER A 348 28.54 -1.18 -43.83
C SER A 348 29.76 -1.99 -44.28
N PRO A 349 30.59 -2.47 -43.35
CA PRO A 349 30.49 -2.30 -41.88
C PRO A 349 31.02 -0.95 -41.39
N LEU A 350 30.47 -0.45 -40.27
CA LEU A 350 31.11 0.63 -39.50
C LEU A 350 32.52 0.19 -39.05
N PRO A 351 33.53 1.07 -39.05
CA PRO A 351 34.87 0.73 -38.58
C PRO A 351 34.85 0.17 -37.16
N ALA A 352 35.68 -0.84 -36.90
CA ALA A 352 35.80 -1.42 -35.57
C ALA A 352 36.20 -0.35 -34.54
N GLY A 353 35.48 -0.30 -33.41
CA GLY A 353 35.69 0.71 -32.36
C GLY A 353 34.90 2.02 -32.54
N THR A 354 34.17 2.19 -33.65
CA THR A 354 33.24 3.32 -33.83
C THR A 354 32.15 3.28 -32.77
N THR A 355 31.95 4.38 -32.05
CA THR A 355 30.82 4.55 -31.13
C THR A 355 29.55 4.92 -31.89
N ALA A 356 28.38 4.65 -31.31
CA ALA A 356 27.10 5.06 -31.91
C ALA A 356 27.03 6.59 -32.14
N ALA A 357 27.60 7.36 -31.23
CA ALA A 357 27.69 8.82 -31.34
C ALA A 357 28.57 9.26 -32.52
N GLN A 358 29.71 8.62 -32.73
CA GLN A 358 30.59 8.88 -33.89
C GLN A 358 29.90 8.51 -35.20
N ALA A 359 29.27 7.34 -35.26
CA ALA A 359 28.49 6.93 -36.44
C ALA A 359 27.42 7.97 -36.82
N CYS A 360 26.71 8.50 -35.83
CA CYS A 360 25.76 9.58 -36.06
C CYS A 360 26.45 10.87 -36.51
N ALA A 361 27.54 11.29 -35.87
CA ALA A 361 28.23 12.53 -36.19
C ALA A 361 28.81 12.53 -37.60
N ASP A 362 29.40 11.41 -38.03
CA ASP A 362 30.11 11.27 -39.30
C ASP A 362 29.16 11.10 -40.50
N THR A 363 27.90 10.74 -40.25
CA THR A 363 26.89 10.64 -41.31
C THR A 363 26.36 12.02 -41.67
N PRO A 364 26.39 12.47 -42.92
CA PRO A 364 25.81 13.76 -43.30
C PRO A 364 24.31 13.85 -42.98
N PRO A 365 23.78 14.99 -42.48
CA PRO A 365 22.37 15.11 -42.09
C PRO A 365 21.36 14.70 -43.17
N GLU A 366 21.66 14.96 -44.44
CA GLU A 366 20.84 14.56 -45.59
C GLU A 366 20.81 13.04 -45.84
N GLN A 367 21.72 12.29 -45.23
CA GLN A 367 21.77 10.82 -45.27
C GLN A 367 21.18 10.18 -44.01
N ARG A 368 20.84 10.97 -42.97
CA ARG A 368 20.27 10.49 -41.70
C ARG A 368 18.75 10.33 -41.80
N ILE A 369 18.27 9.42 -42.65
CA ILE A 369 16.83 9.17 -42.75
C ILE A 369 16.44 8.05 -41.78
N SER A 370 15.53 8.34 -40.86
CA SER A 370 14.91 7.33 -40.01
C SER A 370 13.39 7.45 -39.99
N LEU A 371 12.73 6.33 -39.74
CA LEU A 371 11.29 6.16 -39.80
C LEU A 371 10.72 5.93 -38.40
N LEU A 372 9.62 6.61 -38.10
CA LEU A 372 8.80 6.33 -36.93
C LEU A 372 7.51 5.63 -37.32
N PHE A 373 7.03 4.73 -36.47
CA PHE A 373 5.63 4.33 -36.47
C PHE A 373 4.84 5.27 -35.55
N GLY A 374 3.87 5.99 -36.12
CA GLY A 374 3.26 7.13 -35.42
C GLY A 374 2.13 6.78 -34.45
N MET A 375 1.93 7.63 -33.46
CA MET A 375 0.90 7.45 -32.44
C MET A 375 -0.50 7.75 -32.97
N ARG A 376 -0.64 8.81 -33.75
CA ARG A 376 -1.92 9.37 -34.18
C ARG A 376 -1.81 10.02 -35.56
N SER A 377 -2.94 10.06 -36.25
CA SER A 377 -3.13 10.79 -37.51
C SER A 377 -4.48 11.51 -37.53
N THR A 378 -4.59 12.57 -38.32
CA THR A 378 -5.84 13.26 -38.64
C THR A 378 -6.62 12.60 -39.79
N ARG A 379 -6.05 11.62 -40.49
CA ARG A 379 -6.67 10.97 -41.66
C ARG A 379 -7.31 9.63 -41.30
N SER A 380 -8.37 9.27 -42.04
CA SER A 380 -9.18 8.07 -41.77
C SER A 380 -8.49 6.75 -42.14
N VAL A 381 -7.53 6.73 -43.06
CA VAL A 381 -6.90 5.49 -43.60
C VAL A 381 -5.54 5.12 -43.00
N ASP A 382 -4.88 6.03 -42.29
CA ASP A 382 -3.49 5.85 -41.80
C ASP A 382 -3.31 4.79 -40.69
N TYR A 383 -2.17 4.14 -40.70
CA TYR A 383 -1.68 3.13 -39.78
C TYR A 383 -0.98 3.81 -38.58
N THR A 384 -1.60 3.69 -37.40
CA THR A 384 -1.12 4.32 -36.16
C THR A 384 -1.32 3.39 -34.97
N VAL A 385 -0.61 3.65 -33.87
CA VAL A 385 -0.83 2.95 -32.58
C VAL A 385 -2.28 3.12 -32.12
N GLN A 386 -2.84 4.33 -32.24
CA GLN A 386 -4.24 4.58 -31.84
C GLN A 386 -5.24 3.76 -32.67
N LYS A 387 -5.02 3.55 -33.98
CA LYS A 387 -5.90 2.69 -34.78
C LYS A 387 -5.62 1.20 -34.58
N ALA A 388 -4.38 0.81 -34.29
CA ALA A 388 -4.01 -0.57 -34.05
C ALA A 388 -4.70 -1.13 -32.79
N TYR A 389 -4.74 -0.34 -31.72
CA TYR A 389 -5.18 -0.78 -30.40
C TYR A 389 -6.43 -0.08 -29.86
N GLY A 390 -6.77 1.11 -30.37
CA GLY A 390 -7.99 1.83 -29.98
C GLY A 390 -8.11 2.02 -28.47
N SER A 391 -9.29 1.73 -27.93
CA SER A 391 -9.54 1.76 -26.48
C SER A 391 -8.99 0.56 -25.70
N ALA A 392 -8.41 -0.43 -26.39
CA ALA A 392 -7.84 -1.61 -25.74
C ALA A 392 -6.51 -1.29 -25.04
N TRP A 393 -5.83 -0.21 -25.44
CA TRP A 393 -4.58 0.24 -24.85
C TRP A 393 -4.50 1.77 -24.80
N GLU A 394 -3.96 2.29 -23.70
CA GLU A 394 -3.76 3.72 -23.49
C GLU A 394 -2.30 3.99 -23.10
N PRO A 395 -1.60 4.95 -23.73
CA PRO A 395 -0.27 5.35 -23.27
C PRO A 395 -0.38 6.01 -21.88
N THR A 396 0.60 5.74 -21.03
CA THR A 396 0.77 6.41 -19.75
C THR A 396 1.38 7.78 -20.01
N VAL A 397 0.58 8.82 -19.79
CA VAL A 397 1.03 10.21 -19.88
C VAL A 397 0.90 10.91 -18.52
N ALA A 398 1.80 11.84 -18.25
CA ALA A 398 1.73 12.65 -17.05
C ALA A 398 0.65 13.71 -17.20
N VAL A 399 -0.30 13.73 -16.27
CA VAL A 399 -1.38 14.70 -16.22
C VAL A 399 -1.19 15.58 -14.98
N ASP A 400 -1.07 16.88 -15.20
CA ASP A 400 -0.91 17.83 -14.10
C ASP A 400 -2.21 17.96 -13.28
N LYS A 401 -2.08 18.32 -12.02
CA LYS A 401 -3.23 18.63 -11.16
C LYS A 401 -3.88 19.92 -11.68
N PRO A 402 -5.21 19.95 -11.90
CA PRO A 402 -5.88 21.18 -12.33
C PRO A 402 -5.77 22.27 -11.25
N VAL A 403 -5.79 23.53 -11.68
CA VAL A 403 -5.87 24.68 -10.80
C VAL A 403 -7.26 25.29 -10.95
N LEU A 404 -8.04 25.24 -9.88
CA LEU A 404 -9.34 25.91 -9.80
C LEU A 404 -9.11 27.42 -9.58
N VAL A 405 -9.69 28.25 -10.45
CA VAL A 405 -9.64 29.71 -10.36
C VAL A 405 -10.89 30.27 -9.70
N SER A 406 -12.06 29.71 -10.03
CA SER A 406 -13.33 30.07 -9.41
C SER A 406 -14.21 28.82 -9.24
N PRO A 407 -14.95 28.68 -8.15
CA PRO A 407 -14.94 29.54 -6.96
C PRO A 407 -13.62 29.42 -6.18
N VAL A 408 -13.23 30.51 -5.51
CA VAL A 408 -12.11 30.49 -4.56
C VAL A 408 -12.53 29.79 -3.26
N ASP A 409 -11.56 29.34 -2.48
CA ASP A 409 -11.81 28.73 -1.18
C ASP A 409 -12.56 29.69 -0.23
N GLY A 410 -13.55 29.18 0.48
CA GLY A 410 -14.44 29.91 1.37
C GLY A 410 -15.56 30.73 0.69
N ALA A 411 -15.66 30.70 -0.65
CA ALA A 411 -16.64 31.48 -1.39
C ALA A 411 -18.09 31.03 -1.11
N SER A 412 -19.01 31.98 -1.06
CA SER A 412 -20.45 31.69 -1.05
C SER A 412 -20.93 31.27 -2.43
N LEU A 413 -21.74 30.22 -2.50
CA LEU A 413 -22.28 29.68 -3.74
C LEU A 413 -23.65 30.28 -4.07
N GLY A 414 -23.86 30.58 -5.36
CA GLY A 414 -25.15 30.97 -5.90
C GLY A 414 -26.06 29.77 -6.22
N ALA A 415 -27.14 30.02 -6.97
CA ALA A 415 -28.09 28.98 -7.37
C ALA A 415 -27.47 27.92 -8.31
N THR A 416 -26.47 28.30 -9.10
CA THR A 416 -25.66 27.42 -9.95
C THR A 416 -24.19 27.74 -9.76
N THR A 417 -23.37 26.69 -9.66
CA THR A 417 -21.92 26.84 -9.45
C THR A 417 -21.19 26.63 -10.78
N LEU A 418 -20.64 27.71 -11.34
CA LEU A 418 -19.72 27.66 -12.48
C LEU A 418 -18.29 27.52 -11.97
N LEU A 419 -17.66 26.40 -12.31
CA LEU A 419 -16.25 26.17 -12.06
C LEU A 419 -15.44 26.67 -13.25
N THR A 420 -14.38 27.43 -12.99
CA THR A 420 -13.38 27.79 -14.00
C THR A 420 -12.00 27.51 -13.47
N GLY A 421 -11.08 27.20 -14.37
CA GLY A 421 -9.72 26.94 -13.98
C GLY A 421 -8.76 26.82 -15.15
N THR A 422 -7.55 26.41 -14.82
CA THR A 422 -6.49 26.11 -15.78
C THR A 422 -5.93 24.71 -15.53
N LEU A 423 -5.30 24.16 -16.55
CA LEU A 423 -4.52 22.94 -16.48
C LEU A 423 -3.16 23.22 -17.14
N ALA A 424 -2.11 23.30 -16.32
CA ALA A 424 -0.76 23.44 -16.84
C ALA A 424 -0.43 22.27 -17.77
N ASN A 425 0.22 22.56 -18.90
CA ASN A 425 0.52 21.59 -19.96
C ASN A 425 -0.70 20.81 -20.48
N GLY A 426 -1.92 21.29 -20.19
CA GLY A 426 -3.17 20.74 -20.67
C GLY A 426 -3.54 21.28 -22.04
N GLY A 427 -4.44 20.58 -22.71
CA GLY A 427 -4.91 20.94 -24.05
C GLY A 427 -6.10 20.08 -24.47
N PRO A 428 -6.52 20.11 -25.74
CA PRO A 428 -7.79 19.52 -26.20
C PRO A 428 -7.93 18.00 -26.03
N GLN A 429 -6.84 17.27 -25.77
CA GLN A 429 -6.87 15.85 -25.44
C GLN A 429 -7.20 15.58 -23.97
N HIS A 430 -7.08 16.61 -23.14
CA HIS A 430 -7.38 16.57 -21.72
C HIS A 430 -8.84 16.95 -21.47
N ARG A 431 -9.34 16.44 -20.35
CA ARG A 431 -10.66 16.73 -19.82
C ARG A 431 -10.58 16.89 -18.32
N ILE A 432 -11.31 17.85 -17.78
CA ILE A 432 -11.53 17.97 -16.34
C ILE A 432 -12.71 17.13 -15.97
N GLU A 433 -12.54 16.27 -14.98
CA GLU A 433 -13.59 15.46 -14.38
C GLU A 433 -13.87 15.98 -12.98
N ALA A 434 -15.13 16.38 -12.74
CA ALA A 434 -15.65 16.66 -11.41
C ALA A 434 -16.61 15.53 -11.02
N ILE A 435 -16.43 14.98 -9.82
CA ILE A 435 -17.27 13.93 -9.26
C ILE A 435 -18.01 14.52 -8.08
N VAL A 436 -19.32 14.64 -8.21
CA VAL A 436 -20.21 15.25 -7.22
C VAL A 436 -21.06 14.14 -6.63
N ASN A 437 -20.89 13.85 -5.33
CA ASN A 437 -21.60 12.77 -4.64
C ASN A 437 -21.60 11.43 -5.42
N GLY A 438 -20.49 11.13 -6.10
CA GLY A 438 -20.30 9.90 -6.90
C GLY A 438 -20.71 10.00 -8.36
N VAL A 439 -21.36 11.09 -8.79
CA VAL A 439 -21.73 11.32 -10.21
C VAL A 439 -20.64 12.12 -10.91
N ALA A 440 -20.05 11.53 -11.96
CA ALA A 440 -19.01 12.17 -12.75
C ALA A 440 -19.60 13.10 -13.83
N LYS A 441 -18.99 14.29 -13.96
CA LYS A 441 -19.18 15.22 -15.07
C LYS A 441 -17.82 15.55 -15.66
N SER A 442 -17.74 15.69 -16.97
CA SER A 442 -16.48 16.03 -17.65
C SER A 442 -16.64 17.13 -18.68
N VAL A 443 -15.65 18.01 -18.77
CA VAL A 443 -15.55 19.05 -19.81
C VAL A 443 -14.18 19.01 -20.49
N PRO A 444 -14.08 19.37 -21.77
CA PRO A 444 -12.78 19.48 -22.44
C PRO A 444 -11.95 20.63 -21.87
N VAL A 445 -10.63 20.53 -22.05
CA VAL A 445 -9.68 21.61 -21.79
C VAL A 445 -9.36 22.32 -23.11
N SER A 446 -9.40 23.65 -23.11
CA SER A 446 -9.06 24.49 -24.26
C SER A 446 -7.57 24.41 -24.61
N ALA A 447 -7.20 24.86 -25.81
CA ALA A 447 -5.81 24.85 -26.26
C ALA A 447 -4.86 25.71 -25.42
N ASP A 448 -5.37 26.76 -24.76
CA ASP A 448 -4.64 27.60 -23.82
C ASP A 448 -4.61 27.03 -22.38
N GLY A 449 -5.12 25.80 -22.19
CA GLY A 449 -5.19 25.14 -20.89
C GLY A 449 -6.37 25.57 -20.01
N THR A 450 -7.25 26.47 -20.49
CA THR A 450 -8.43 26.90 -19.72
C THR A 450 -9.56 25.89 -19.77
N TRP A 451 -10.43 25.88 -18.76
CA TRP A 451 -11.62 25.04 -18.74
C TRP A 451 -12.75 25.69 -17.93
N SER A 452 -13.99 25.30 -18.23
CA SER A 452 -15.19 25.79 -17.55
C SER A 452 -16.24 24.68 -17.44
N MET A 453 -16.85 24.51 -16.27
CA MET A 453 -17.85 23.48 -16.00
C MET A 453 -19.00 24.02 -15.16
N ASN A 454 -20.24 23.83 -15.60
CA ASN A 454 -21.40 24.02 -14.74
C ASN A 454 -21.61 22.77 -13.88
N LEU A 455 -21.35 22.89 -12.58
CA LEU A 455 -21.39 21.76 -11.66
C LEU A 455 -22.83 21.31 -11.36
N GLY A 456 -23.82 22.20 -11.49
CA GLY A 456 -25.23 21.91 -11.17
C GLY A 456 -25.48 21.60 -9.68
N VAL A 457 -24.59 22.04 -8.79
CA VAL A 457 -24.76 21.99 -7.33
C VAL A 457 -25.20 23.37 -6.86
N SER A 458 -26.23 23.40 -6.01
CA SER A 458 -26.73 24.61 -5.35
C SER A 458 -26.22 24.70 -3.91
N ALA A 459 -26.27 25.90 -3.34
CA ALA A 459 -25.90 26.17 -1.95
C ALA A 459 -26.65 25.31 -0.90
N ALA A 460 -27.78 24.71 -1.25
CA ALA A 460 -28.65 23.99 -0.33
C ALA A 460 -28.27 22.52 -0.10
N THR A 461 -27.51 21.91 -1.01
CA THR A 461 -27.23 20.47 -0.96
C THR A 461 -25.80 20.20 -0.50
N PRO A 462 -25.60 19.53 0.65
CA PRO A 462 -24.27 19.13 1.10
C PRO A 462 -23.67 18.15 0.09
N ALA A 463 -22.46 18.45 -0.38
CA ALA A 463 -21.83 17.63 -1.41
C ALA A 463 -20.32 17.57 -1.26
N GLY A 464 -19.77 16.37 -1.41
CA GLY A 464 -18.36 16.19 -1.71
C GLY A 464 -18.14 16.38 -3.21
N VAL A 465 -17.13 17.19 -3.55
CA VAL A 465 -16.75 17.46 -4.93
C VAL A 465 -15.27 17.13 -5.13
N SER A 466 -15.01 16.13 -5.95
CA SER A 466 -13.65 15.73 -6.34
C SER A 466 -13.35 16.21 -7.74
N ILE A 467 -12.31 17.02 -7.93
CA ILE A 467 -11.90 17.52 -9.24
C ILE A 467 -10.54 16.94 -9.61
N ARG A 468 -10.42 16.39 -10.81
CA ARG A 468 -9.13 15.96 -11.39
C ARG A 468 -9.10 16.20 -12.88
N ALA A 469 -7.89 16.17 -13.45
CA ALA A 469 -7.71 16.16 -14.89
C ALA A 469 -7.46 14.74 -15.39
N ARG A 470 -7.84 14.48 -16.63
CA ARG A 470 -7.63 13.20 -17.32
C ARG A 470 -7.16 13.47 -18.74
N TRP A 471 -6.22 12.68 -19.21
CA TRP A 471 -5.94 12.57 -20.64
C TRP A 471 -6.71 11.39 -21.25
N GLY A 472 -6.84 10.30 -20.48
CA GLY A 472 -7.47 9.05 -20.86
C GLY A 472 -8.40 8.46 -19.80
N ALA A 473 -8.74 7.19 -19.97
CA ALA A 473 -9.35 6.37 -18.94
C ALA A 473 -8.37 6.05 -17.80
N ARG A 474 -7.05 6.01 -18.02
CA ARG A 474 -6.06 5.56 -17.01
C ARG A 474 -5.08 6.66 -16.59
N SER A 475 -4.67 7.52 -17.51
CA SER A 475 -3.82 8.68 -17.25
C SER A 475 -4.64 9.81 -16.64
N VAL A 476 -4.55 9.93 -15.32
CA VAL A 476 -5.29 10.89 -14.49
C VAL A 476 -4.36 11.59 -13.52
N SER A 477 -4.70 12.84 -13.16
CA SER A 477 -3.97 13.57 -12.12
C SER A 477 -4.49 13.25 -10.71
N ALA A 478 -3.73 13.69 -9.72
CA ALA A 478 -4.19 13.71 -8.33
C ALA A 478 -5.46 14.58 -8.22
N ALA A 479 -6.41 14.13 -7.40
CA ALA A 479 -7.67 14.84 -7.20
C ALA A 479 -7.53 15.98 -6.16
N GLN A 480 -8.28 17.05 -6.37
CA GLN A 480 -8.62 18.05 -5.36
C GLN A 480 -9.96 17.69 -4.75
N GLN A 481 -10.07 17.78 -3.43
CA GLN A 481 -11.33 17.58 -2.73
C GLN A 481 -11.86 18.91 -2.23
N PHE A 482 -13.15 19.10 -2.41
CA PHE A 482 -13.91 20.23 -1.92
C PHE A 482 -15.17 19.71 -1.26
N MET A 483 -15.70 20.50 -0.35
CA MET A 483 -17.01 20.31 0.22
C MET A 483 -17.87 21.53 -0.03
N VAL A 484 -19.14 21.27 -0.33
CA VAL A 484 -20.20 22.26 -0.31
C VAL A 484 -20.97 22.07 0.98
N SER A 485 -20.97 23.08 1.84
CA SER A 485 -21.64 23.03 3.14
C SER A 485 -22.19 24.41 3.50
N ASN A 486 -23.45 24.48 3.97
CA ASN A 486 -24.11 25.73 4.34
C ASN A 486 -23.96 26.86 3.27
N GLY A 487 -24.02 26.51 1.99
CA GLY A 487 -23.83 27.45 0.89
C GLY A 487 -22.41 27.95 0.66
N ARG A 488 -21.39 27.34 1.26
CA ARG A 488 -19.98 27.68 1.09
C ARG A 488 -19.23 26.60 0.31
N TRP A 489 -18.22 27.03 -0.44
CA TRP A 489 -17.26 26.19 -1.14
C TRP A 489 -15.96 26.13 -0.33
N GLU A 490 -15.57 24.95 0.12
CA GLU A 490 -14.43 24.79 1.03
C GLU A 490 -13.49 23.72 0.50
N ALA A 491 -12.21 24.06 0.34
CA ALA A 491 -11.16 23.11 -0.01
C ALA A 491 -10.84 22.21 1.20
N VAL A 492 -10.74 20.90 0.95
CA VAL A 492 -10.44 19.93 2.00
C VAL A 492 -9.24 19.08 1.61
N ALA A 493 -8.20 19.09 2.44
CA ALA A 493 -7.07 18.19 2.29
C ALA A 493 -7.45 16.80 2.82
N VAL A 494 -7.48 15.79 1.96
CA VAL A 494 -7.80 14.42 2.36
C VAL A 494 -6.55 13.55 2.35
N ASP A 495 -6.25 12.93 3.49
CA ASP A 495 -5.16 11.96 3.67
C ASP A 495 -5.72 10.62 4.20
N ARG A 496 -4.93 9.55 4.15
CA ARG A 496 -5.31 8.23 4.66
C ARG A 496 -4.16 7.57 5.41
N LEU A 497 -4.44 7.08 6.60
CA LEU A 497 -3.60 6.15 7.34
C LEU A 497 -4.13 4.73 7.11
N THR A 498 -3.36 3.91 6.40
CA THR A 498 -3.76 2.56 5.97
C THR A 498 -2.64 1.55 6.21
N GLY A 499 -3.00 0.27 6.27
CA GLY A 499 -2.07 -0.85 6.37
C GLY A 499 -2.64 -2.10 5.70
N SER A 500 -1.84 -3.17 5.63
CA SER A 500 -2.28 -4.48 5.12
C SER A 500 -3.41 -5.09 5.95
N ASP A 501 -3.45 -4.75 7.24
CA ASP A 501 -4.43 -5.20 8.22
C ASP A 501 -4.60 -4.15 9.34
N ARG A 502 -5.47 -4.45 10.31
CA ARG A 502 -5.78 -3.58 11.46
C ARG A 502 -4.59 -3.32 12.38
N PHE A 503 -3.63 -4.24 12.45
CA PHE A 503 -2.44 -4.10 13.29
C PHE A 503 -1.50 -3.08 12.65
N GLN A 504 -1.29 -3.20 11.33
CA GLN A 504 -0.51 -2.22 10.59
C GLN A 504 -1.17 -0.84 10.59
N VAL A 505 -2.51 -0.73 10.50
CA VAL A 505 -3.21 0.55 10.64
C VAL A 505 -2.93 1.19 12.02
N ALA A 506 -2.99 0.41 13.12
CA ALA A 506 -2.65 0.91 14.45
C ALA A 506 -1.19 1.41 14.54
N VAL A 507 -0.25 0.71 13.89
CA VAL A 507 1.16 1.12 13.77
C VAL A 507 1.29 2.45 13.01
N GLU A 508 0.62 2.62 11.87
CA GLU A 508 0.69 3.87 11.10
C GLU A 508 0.05 5.06 11.84
N ILE A 509 -1.03 4.82 12.59
CA ILE A 509 -1.61 5.82 13.49
C ILE A 509 -0.62 6.20 14.59
N SER A 510 0.04 5.22 15.21
CA SER A 510 1.06 5.44 16.23
C SER A 510 2.22 6.28 15.72
N LYS A 511 2.79 5.95 14.55
CA LYS A 511 3.87 6.72 13.93
C LYS A 511 3.48 8.18 13.69
N ARG A 512 2.24 8.43 13.23
CA ARG A 512 1.75 9.80 12.99
C ARG A 512 1.51 10.57 14.29
N ALA A 513 0.95 9.93 15.32
CA ALA A 513 0.62 10.58 16.57
C ALA A 513 1.83 10.78 17.50
N PHE A 514 2.79 9.86 17.44
CA PHE A 514 3.97 9.74 18.34
C PHE A 514 5.27 9.57 17.54
N PRO A 515 5.65 10.54 16.68
CA PRO A 515 6.88 10.45 15.88
C PRO A 515 8.14 10.43 16.74
N ALA A 516 8.11 11.06 17.93
CA ALA A 516 9.25 11.20 18.85
C ALA A 516 9.31 10.12 19.96
N GLY A 517 8.42 9.13 19.93
CA GLY A 517 8.25 8.17 21.03
C GLY A 517 7.01 8.46 21.89
N ALA A 518 6.76 7.62 22.89
CA ALA A 518 5.62 7.75 23.81
C ALA A 518 5.99 7.29 25.23
N ASP A 519 5.46 7.95 26.26
CA ASP A 519 5.77 7.62 27.66
C ASP A 519 5.16 6.27 28.08
N VAL A 520 3.98 5.98 27.53
CA VAL A 520 3.20 4.77 27.80
C VAL A 520 2.76 4.16 26.49
N VAL A 521 2.74 2.84 26.40
CA VAL A 521 2.04 2.13 25.31
C VAL A 521 0.92 1.29 25.88
N TYR A 522 -0.28 1.45 25.32
CA TYR A 522 -1.43 0.63 25.66
C TYR A 522 -1.55 -0.51 24.65
N VAL A 523 -1.66 -1.75 25.12
CA VAL A 523 -1.80 -2.93 24.27
C VAL A 523 -3.14 -3.58 24.54
N ALA A 524 -3.94 -3.75 23.49
CA ALA A 524 -5.23 -4.42 23.55
C ALA A 524 -5.36 -5.44 22.41
N THR A 525 -6.38 -6.28 22.48
CA THR A 525 -6.67 -7.21 21.37
C THR A 525 -7.36 -6.49 20.21
N GLY A 526 -6.88 -6.75 19.00
CA GLY A 526 -7.55 -6.31 17.76
C GLY A 526 -8.70 -7.23 17.35
N MET A 527 -8.96 -8.31 18.08
CA MET A 527 -9.92 -9.36 17.70
C MET A 527 -11.31 -9.14 18.29
N VAL A 528 -11.38 -8.62 19.52
CA VAL A 528 -12.64 -8.29 20.20
C VAL A 528 -12.58 -6.89 20.80
N PHE A 529 -13.71 -6.19 20.81
CA PHE A 529 -13.79 -4.80 21.25
C PHE A 529 -13.92 -4.55 22.77
N PRO A 530 -14.57 -5.40 23.60
CA PRO A 530 -15.14 -4.95 24.88
C PRO A 530 -14.14 -4.27 25.82
N ASP A 531 -12.96 -4.86 25.96
CA ASP A 531 -11.92 -4.38 26.88
C ASP A 531 -11.23 -3.11 26.35
N ALA A 532 -11.18 -2.93 25.03
CA ALA A 532 -10.43 -1.85 24.39
C ALA A 532 -11.19 -0.52 24.30
N LEU A 533 -12.54 -0.51 24.37
CA LEU A 533 -13.34 0.69 24.11
C LEU A 533 -13.11 1.81 25.13
N SER A 534 -12.86 1.46 26.38
CA SER A 534 -12.56 2.43 27.46
C SER A 534 -11.07 2.80 27.51
N ALA A 535 -10.21 2.19 26.69
CA ALA A 535 -8.77 2.42 26.74
C ALA A 535 -8.35 3.76 26.12
N ALA A 536 -9.10 4.30 25.16
CA ALA A 536 -8.70 5.53 24.46
C ALA A 536 -8.58 6.77 25.36
N PRO A 537 -9.54 7.09 26.26
CA PRO A 537 -9.35 8.16 27.24
C PRO A 537 -8.13 7.92 28.15
N ALA A 538 -7.87 6.68 28.55
CA ALA A 538 -6.69 6.33 29.33
C ALA A 538 -5.39 6.52 28.54
N ALA A 539 -5.38 6.12 27.26
CA ALA A 539 -4.24 6.28 26.37
C ALA A 539 -3.89 7.74 26.13
N VAL A 540 -4.90 8.60 25.93
CA VAL A 540 -4.71 10.05 25.82
C VAL A 540 -4.19 10.64 27.12
N ALA A 541 -4.78 10.30 28.28
CA ALA A 541 -4.31 10.77 29.58
C ALA A 541 -2.87 10.31 29.90
N GLY A 542 -2.48 9.12 29.44
CA GLY A 542 -1.13 8.57 29.56
C GLY A 542 -0.16 9.02 28.46
N ASN A 543 -0.57 9.93 27.56
CA ASN A 543 0.23 10.37 26.41
C ASN A 543 0.82 9.20 25.59
N GLY A 544 -0.02 8.19 25.31
CA GLY A 544 0.40 6.93 24.71
C GLY A 544 -0.50 6.46 23.56
N PRO A 545 0.03 5.70 22.58
CA PRO A 545 -0.79 5.06 21.56
C PRO A 545 -1.48 3.80 22.09
N ILE A 546 -2.51 3.36 21.36
CA ILE A 546 -3.07 2.02 21.48
C ILE A 546 -2.54 1.18 20.31
N LEU A 547 -1.84 0.10 20.64
CA LEU A 547 -1.41 -0.92 19.68
C LEU A 547 -2.19 -2.20 19.88
N LEU A 548 -2.34 -2.96 18.80
CA LEU A 548 -3.21 -4.12 18.75
C LEU A 548 -2.40 -5.41 18.61
N THR A 549 -2.81 -6.47 19.30
CA THR A 549 -2.30 -7.84 19.09
C THR A 549 -3.45 -8.79 18.80
N THR A 550 -3.15 -10.03 18.41
CA THR A 550 -4.14 -11.10 18.58
C THR A 550 -4.16 -11.54 20.05
N SER A 551 -5.01 -12.51 20.41
CA SER A 551 -5.01 -13.05 21.77
C SER A 551 -3.76 -13.85 22.10
N ALA A 552 -3.20 -14.56 21.12
CA ALA A 552 -2.08 -15.48 21.32
C ALA A 552 -0.75 -14.94 20.79
N THR A 553 -0.77 -14.13 19.73
CA THR A 553 0.42 -13.67 19.01
C THR A 553 0.49 -12.15 18.90
N MET A 554 1.70 -11.62 19.07
CA MET A 554 2.02 -10.21 18.80
C MET A 554 2.63 -10.10 17.40
N PRO A 555 2.00 -9.36 16.45
CA PRO A 555 2.58 -9.14 15.13
C PRO A 555 3.97 -8.49 15.21
N THR A 556 4.87 -8.87 14.30
CA THR A 556 6.24 -8.34 14.24
C THR A 556 6.26 -6.83 14.03
N SER A 557 5.34 -6.29 13.22
CA SER A 557 5.16 -4.85 13.00
C SER A 557 4.81 -4.11 14.29
N VAL A 558 3.96 -4.71 15.14
CA VAL A 558 3.56 -4.14 16.43
C VAL A 558 4.72 -4.16 17.40
N ARG A 559 5.45 -5.28 17.49
CA ARG A 559 6.68 -5.35 18.32
C ARG A 559 7.69 -4.29 17.92
N ALA A 560 7.95 -4.15 16.62
CA ALA A 560 8.89 -3.16 16.09
C ALA A 560 8.45 -1.73 16.44
N GLU A 561 7.15 -1.44 16.37
CA GLU A 561 6.62 -0.13 16.74
C GLU A 561 6.74 0.14 18.25
N ILE A 562 6.49 -0.84 19.12
CA ILE A 562 6.71 -0.69 20.57
C ILE A 562 8.18 -0.36 20.85
N VAL A 563 9.11 -1.05 20.19
CA VAL A 563 10.55 -0.76 20.33
C VAL A 563 10.88 0.65 19.82
N ARG A 564 10.33 1.07 18.68
CA ARG A 564 10.52 2.43 18.14
C ARG A 564 10.02 3.51 19.11
N LEU A 565 8.89 3.25 19.77
CA LEU A 565 8.29 4.19 20.72
C LEU A 565 9.11 4.36 22.00
N SER A 566 9.91 3.35 22.34
CA SER A 566 10.76 3.30 23.55
C SER A 566 10.01 3.71 24.84
N PRO A 567 8.90 3.02 25.19
CA PRO A 567 8.05 3.47 26.29
C PRO A 567 8.67 3.27 27.67
N GLY A 568 8.37 4.19 28.58
CA GLY A 568 8.71 4.04 30.00
C GLY A 568 7.90 2.94 30.70
N ARG A 569 6.69 2.64 30.19
CA ARG A 569 5.88 1.49 30.63
C ARG A 569 4.88 1.03 29.56
N ILE A 570 4.45 -0.21 29.68
CA ILE A 570 3.41 -0.82 28.84
C ILE A 570 2.20 -1.18 29.71
N VAL A 571 0.99 -0.91 29.22
CA VAL A 571 -0.27 -1.22 29.89
C VAL A 571 -1.09 -2.15 29.00
N ILE A 572 -1.26 -3.39 29.42
CA ILE A 572 -2.15 -4.34 28.76
C ILE A 572 -3.58 -4.10 29.25
N VAL A 573 -4.50 -3.96 28.31
CA VAL A 573 -5.92 -3.79 28.58
C VAL A 573 -6.67 -5.07 28.21
N GLY A 574 -7.24 -5.71 29.22
CA GLY A 574 -7.99 -6.96 29.10
C GLY A 574 -7.34 -8.13 29.83
N GLY A 575 -8.14 -9.17 30.05
CA GLY A 575 -7.69 -10.41 30.70
C GLY A 575 -6.76 -11.26 29.82
N PRO A 576 -6.20 -12.34 30.37
CA PRO A 576 -5.35 -13.29 29.63
C PRO A 576 -6.01 -13.93 28.40
N SER A 577 -7.34 -14.02 28.37
CA SER A 577 -8.10 -14.49 27.19
C SER A 577 -8.10 -13.48 26.04
N SER A 578 -8.01 -12.18 26.35
CA SER A 578 -7.95 -11.09 25.37
C SER A 578 -6.50 -10.89 24.90
N VAL A 579 -5.54 -10.87 25.81
CA VAL A 579 -4.09 -10.76 25.53
C VAL A 579 -3.36 -11.72 26.44
N SER A 580 -2.75 -12.77 25.89
CA SER A 580 -2.17 -13.88 26.66
C SER A 580 -1.07 -13.44 27.64
N SER A 581 -0.82 -14.29 28.64
CA SER A 581 0.32 -14.12 29.55
C SER A 581 1.67 -14.26 28.83
N ALA A 582 1.72 -15.00 27.72
CA ALA A 582 2.91 -15.09 26.87
C ALA A 582 3.25 -13.72 26.26
N ILE A 583 2.27 -13.03 25.67
CA ILE A 583 2.45 -11.66 25.16
C ILE A 583 2.89 -10.72 26.28
N GLN A 584 2.30 -10.82 27.48
CA GLN A 584 2.73 -10.01 28.62
C GLN A 584 4.19 -10.26 29.00
N THR A 585 4.63 -11.52 28.97
CA THR A 585 6.01 -11.90 29.24
C THR A 585 6.95 -11.29 28.21
N ASP A 586 6.58 -11.30 26.93
CA ASP A 586 7.38 -10.69 25.86
C ASP A 586 7.43 -9.16 25.95
N LEU A 587 6.31 -8.52 26.27
CA LEU A 587 6.26 -7.06 26.50
C LEU A 587 7.13 -6.65 27.69
N SER A 588 7.17 -7.47 28.75
CA SER A 588 7.99 -7.22 29.95
C SER A 588 9.49 -7.25 29.67
N LYS A 589 9.93 -7.91 28.60
CA LYS A 589 11.33 -7.88 28.13
C LYS A 589 11.68 -6.55 27.45
N ILE A 590 10.69 -5.77 27.03
CA ILE A 590 10.87 -4.48 26.33
C ILE A 590 10.80 -3.31 27.32
N ALA A 591 9.77 -3.28 28.16
CA ALA A 591 9.57 -2.23 29.17
C ALA A 591 8.69 -2.73 30.34
N PRO A 592 8.71 -2.05 31.51
CA PRO A 592 7.85 -2.38 32.64
C PRO A 592 6.38 -2.52 32.21
N THR A 593 5.81 -3.72 32.39
CA THR A 593 4.48 -4.05 31.86
C THR A 593 3.49 -4.32 32.98
N THR A 594 2.32 -3.67 32.91
CA THR A 594 1.20 -3.85 33.84
C THR A 594 -0.05 -4.28 33.09
N ARG A 595 -1.00 -4.92 33.78
CA ARG A 595 -2.27 -5.36 33.19
C ARG A 595 -3.44 -4.77 33.96
N ILE A 596 -4.41 -4.25 33.22
CA ILE A 596 -5.74 -3.88 33.73
C ILE A 596 -6.73 -4.91 33.21
N SER A 597 -7.31 -5.70 34.11
CA SER A 597 -8.27 -6.77 33.80
C SER A 597 -9.46 -6.75 34.75
N GLY A 598 -10.44 -7.61 34.49
CA GLY A 598 -11.67 -7.76 35.27
C GLY A 598 -12.41 -9.05 34.90
N SER A 599 -13.43 -9.39 35.68
CA SER A 599 -14.30 -10.55 35.40
C SER A 599 -15.11 -10.40 34.11
N ASP A 600 -15.40 -9.16 33.73
CA ASP A 600 -16.12 -8.79 32.53
C ASP A 600 -15.69 -7.38 32.05
N ARG A 601 -16.22 -6.99 30.89
CA ARG A 601 -15.97 -5.70 30.23
C ARG A 601 -16.36 -4.48 31.06
N TYR A 602 -17.36 -4.61 31.94
CA TYR A 602 -17.83 -3.51 32.79
C TYR A 602 -16.84 -3.30 33.93
N VAL A 603 -16.37 -4.40 34.55
CA VAL A 603 -15.29 -4.36 35.53
C VAL A 603 -14.00 -3.82 34.91
N VAL A 604 -13.61 -4.27 33.71
CA VAL A 604 -12.43 -3.73 33.00
C VAL A 604 -12.59 -2.23 32.77
N SER A 605 -13.74 -1.77 32.26
CA SER A 605 -14.02 -0.34 32.04
C SER A 605 -13.89 0.49 33.32
N ARG A 606 -14.46 0.01 34.43
CA ARG A 606 -14.34 0.66 35.74
C ARG A 606 -12.92 0.67 36.27
N SER A 607 -12.16 -0.41 36.09
CA SER A 607 -10.76 -0.50 36.49
C SER A 607 -9.88 0.47 35.71
N ILE A 608 -10.10 0.61 34.40
CA ILE A 608 -9.40 1.61 33.56
C ILE A 608 -9.71 3.02 34.05
N ALA A 609 -10.99 3.34 34.28
CA ALA A 609 -11.40 4.65 34.76
C ALA A 609 -10.75 4.99 36.11
N ARG A 610 -10.78 4.06 37.07
CA ARG A 610 -10.18 4.25 38.40
C ARG A 610 -8.66 4.42 38.33
N ALA A 611 -7.97 3.58 37.54
CA ALA A 611 -6.52 3.63 37.40
C ALA A 611 -6.03 4.90 36.69
N THR A 612 -6.87 5.49 35.85
CA THR A 612 -6.51 6.68 35.04
C THR A 612 -6.87 7.97 35.74
N PHE A 613 -8.10 8.10 36.23
CA PHE A 613 -8.64 9.36 36.72
C PHE A 613 -8.56 9.47 38.25
N GLY A 614 -8.53 8.36 38.99
CA GLY A 614 -8.47 8.38 40.46
C GLY A 614 -9.67 9.08 41.13
N SER A 615 -9.63 9.22 42.44
CA SER A 615 -10.72 9.86 43.20
C SER A 615 -10.81 11.36 42.90
N SER A 616 -12.00 11.87 42.62
CA SER A 616 -12.30 13.26 42.23
C SER A 616 -11.58 13.77 40.98
N GLY A 617 -11.06 12.88 40.13
CA GLY A 617 -10.30 13.28 38.94
C GLY A 617 -11.12 13.45 37.66
N ALA A 618 -12.45 13.24 37.68
CA ALA A 618 -13.30 13.46 36.51
C ALA A 618 -14.68 14.00 36.89
N THR A 619 -14.96 15.27 36.55
CA THR A 619 -16.26 15.91 36.78
C THR A 619 -17.32 15.49 35.76
N THR A 620 -16.91 14.93 34.63
CA THR A 620 -17.80 14.45 33.56
C THR A 620 -17.51 12.98 33.29
N ALA A 621 -18.56 12.19 33.02
CA ALA A 621 -18.40 10.82 32.52
C ALA A 621 -19.30 10.57 31.30
N TYR A 622 -18.76 9.82 30.33
CA TYR A 622 -19.52 9.33 29.19
C TYR A 622 -20.01 7.90 29.49
N ILE A 623 -21.31 7.67 29.36
CA ILE A 623 -21.93 6.35 29.59
C ILE A 623 -22.34 5.76 28.25
N ALA A 624 -21.88 4.54 27.98
CA ALA A 624 -22.25 3.79 26.79
C ALA A 624 -22.53 2.33 27.13
N THR A 625 -23.25 1.63 26.26
CA THR A 625 -23.48 0.19 26.43
C THR A 625 -22.21 -0.61 26.19
N GLY A 626 -21.92 -1.62 27.02
CA GLY A 626 -20.86 -2.61 26.76
C GLY A 626 -21.31 -3.78 25.88
N GLN A 627 -22.60 -3.81 25.50
CA GLN A 627 -23.18 -4.87 24.66
C GLN A 627 -22.80 -4.71 23.17
N ASN A 628 -22.39 -3.51 22.75
CA ASN A 628 -21.94 -3.20 21.40
C ASN A 628 -20.93 -2.04 21.46
N PHE A 629 -20.20 -1.79 20.37
CA PHE A 629 -19.06 -0.86 20.36
C PHE A 629 -19.29 0.58 19.86
N PRO A 630 -20.20 0.88 18.89
CA PRO A 630 -20.14 2.14 18.16
C PRO A 630 -20.34 3.39 19.02
N ASP A 631 -21.26 3.34 19.98
CA ASP A 631 -21.59 4.48 20.84
C ASP A 631 -20.41 4.82 21.78
N ALA A 632 -19.78 3.81 22.36
CA ALA A 632 -18.58 3.98 23.18
C ALA A 632 -17.40 4.49 22.35
N LEU A 633 -17.16 3.88 21.19
CA LEU A 633 -16.04 4.19 20.29
C LEU A 633 -16.06 5.64 19.80
N THR A 634 -17.23 6.11 19.39
CA THR A 634 -17.42 7.50 18.95
C THR A 634 -17.36 8.50 20.10
N SER A 635 -17.59 8.05 21.34
CA SER A 635 -17.49 8.87 22.53
C SER A 635 -16.07 8.99 23.08
N SER A 636 -15.20 8.01 22.81
CA SER A 636 -13.85 7.98 23.36
C SER A 636 -13.04 9.23 23.05
N GLY A 637 -13.18 9.77 21.84
CA GLY A 637 -12.49 11.00 21.45
C GLY A 637 -12.97 12.23 22.23
N ALA A 638 -14.29 12.37 22.37
CA ALA A 638 -14.94 13.46 23.12
C ALA A 638 -14.72 13.35 24.64
N ALA A 639 -14.71 12.13 25.17
CA ALA A 639 -14.42 11.88 26.57
C ALA A 639 -12.96 12.23 26.89
N ALA A 640 -12.02 11.82 26.05
CA ALA A 640 -10.61 12.14 26.22
C ALA A 640 -10.34 13.65 26.17
N SER A 641 -10.96 14.41 25.24
CA SER A 641 -10.80 15.87 25.19
C SER A 641 -11.38 16.59 26.41
N ALA A 642 -12.40 16.00 27.04
CA ALA A 642 -12.99 16.48 28.28
C ALA A 642 -12.26 15.97 29.55
N SER A 643 -11.14 15.24 29.41
CA SER A 643 -10.48 14.54 30.54
C SER A 643 -11.45 13.66 31.34
N ALA A 644 -12.35 12.99 30.62
CA ALA A 644 -13.43 12.19 31.16
C ALA A 644 -13.28 10.71 30.77
N PRO A 645 -13.70 9.76 31.64
CA PRO A 645 -13.78 8.35 31.27
C PRO A 645 -14.97 8.07 30.35
N VAL A 646 -14.82 7.04 29.52
CA VAL A 646 -15.96 6.28 28.99
C VAL A 646 -16.20 5.10 29.92
N ILE A 647 -17.39 5.00 30.48
CA ILE A 647 -17.81 3.93 31.39
C ILE A 647 -18.85 3.07 30.68
N LEU A 648 -18.55 1.78 30.55
CA LEU A 648 -19.44 0.80 29.96
C LEU A 648 -20.44 0.30 31.00
N VAL A 649 -21.71 0.24 30.62
CA VAL A 649 -22.79 -0.34 31.45
C VAL A 649 -23.51 -1.43 30.68
N ASP A 650 -24.16 -2.35 31.40
CA ASP A 650 -25.14 -3.24 30.77
C ASP A 650 -26.41 -2.44 30.47
N GLY A 651 -26.41 -1.78 29.33
CA GLY A 651 -27.42 -0.77 29.03
C GLY A 651 -28.83 -1.31 28.84
N ARG A 652 -29.04 -2.63 28.82
CA ARG A 652 -30.39 -3.24 28.77
C ARG A 652 -31.01 -3.41 30.14
N GLU A 653 -30.23 -3.33 31.21
CA GLU A 653 -30.74 -3.42 32.57
C GLU A 653 -31.67 -2.23 32.90
N PRO A 654 -32.70 -2.43 33.73
CA PRO A 654 -33.65 -1.38 34.08
C PRO A 654 -33.08 -0.39 35.10
N ARG A 655 -31.88 -0.63 35.63
CA ARG A 655 -31.21 0.16 36.66
C ARG A 655 -29.70 0.19 36.45
N LEU A 656 -29.06 1.26 36.90
CA LEU A 656 -27.60 1.35 36.96
C LEU A 656 -27.06 0.47 38.11
N ASP A 657 -26.04 -0.33 37.85
CA ASP A 657 -25.48 -1.23 38.85
C ASP A 657 -24.77 -0.48 39.99
N PRO A 658 -24.74 -1.03 41.22
CA PRO A 658 -24.17 -0.34 42.39
C PRO A 658 -22.70 0.05 42.26
N ASP A 659 -21.88 -0.79 41.61
CA ASP A 659 -20.45 -0.53 41.47
C ASP A 659 -20.17 0.65 40.54
N THR A 660 -20.96 0.78 39.46
CA THR A 660 -20.87 1.94 38.58
C THR A 660 -21.32 3.21 39.29
N ARG A 661 -22.36 3.16 40.15
CA ARG A 661 -22.75 4.33 40.97
C ARG A 661 -21.64 4.75 41.92
N ALA A 662 -21.04 3.79 42.62
CA ALA A 662 -19.94 4.03 43.53
C ALA A 662 -18.72 4.63 42.80
N LEU A 663 -18.41 4.13 41.61
CA LEU A 663 -17.35 4.70 40.78
C LEU A 663 -17.65 6.16 40.38
N LEU A 664 -18.85 6.48 39.92
CA LEU A 664 -19.21 7.85 39.52
C LEU A 664 -19.06 8.83 40.70
N SER A 665 -19.47 8.42 41.90
CA SER A 665 -19.27 9.22 43.12
C SER A 665 -17.80 9.37 43.49
N ASP A 666 -17.02 8.29 43.44
CA ASP A 666 -15.58 8.33 43.75
C ASP A 666 -14.79 9.21 42.78
N LEU A 667 -15.10 9.15 41.48
CA LEU A 667 -14.49 9.99 40.44
C LEU A 667 -14.87 11.47 40.58
N GLY A 668 -15.89 11.82 41.37
CA GLY A 668 -16.38 13.19 41.51
C GLY A 668 -17.25 13.66 40.34
N VAL A 669 -17.95 12.73 39.67
CA VAL A 669 -18.75 13.06 38.48
C VAL A 669 -19.96 13.90 38.87
N THR A 670 -20.09 15.07 38.23
CA THR A 670 -21.23 15.99 38.36
C THR A 670 -22.05 16.11 37.08
N GLN A 671 -21.51 15.65 35.94
CA GLN A 671 -22.21 15.65 34.65
C GLN A 671 -22.06 14.30 33.95
N VAL A 672 -23.15 13.80 33.38
CA VAL A 672 -23.15 12.56 32.61
C VAL A 672 -23.66 12.78 31.20
N LYS A 673 -22.92 12.23 30.24
CA LYS A 673 -23.27 12.22 28.82
C LYS A 673 -23.52 10.78 28.36
N ILE A 674 -24.77 10.42 28.10
CA ILE A 674 -25.17 9.10 27.63
C ILE A 674 -25.04 9.05 26.11
N ALA A 675 -24.20 8.16 25.60
CA ALA A 675 -24.08 7.84 24.18
C ALA A 675 -24.90 6.59 23.86
N GLY A 676 -25.94 6.78 23.04
CA GLY A 676 -26.86 5.75 22.61
C GLY A 676 -28.32 6.07 22.94
N GLY A 677 -29.21 5.56 22.08
CA GLY A 677 -30.66 5.60 22.31
C GLY A 677 -31.10 4.73 23.49
N THR A 678 -32.41 4.72 23.77
CA THR A 678 -32.99 3.94 24.87
C THR A 678 -32.86 2.42 24.70
N SER A 679 -32.62 1.94 23.48
CA SER A 679 -32.31 0.53 23.19
C SER A 679 -30.85 0.16 23.48
N SER A 680 -29.94 1.14 23.49
CA SER A 680 -28.53 0.96 23.89
C SER A 680 -28.38 1.10 25.40
N VAL A 681 -28.91 2.18 25.98
CA VAL A 681 -28.87 2.49 27.41
C VAL A 681 -30.29 2.85 27.86
N SER A 682 -30.89 2.01 28.72
CA SER A 682 -32.30 2.08 29.09
C SER A 682 -32.70 3.44 29.67
N SER A 683 -33.98 3.77 29.59
CA SER A 683 -34.54 4.94 30.28
C SER A 683 -34.43 4.81 31.80
N GLY A 684 -34.44 3.59 32.33
CA GLY A 684 -34.25 3.32 33.76
C GLY A 684 -32.87 3.71 34.25
N ILE A 685 -31.81 3.37 33.50
CA ILE A 685 -30.43 3.83 33.81
C ILE A 685 -30.32 5.36 33.75
N GLN A 686 -30.96 6.01 32.77
CA GLN A 686 -30.98 7.48 32.72
C GLN A 686 -31.70 8.09 33.92
N ALA A 687 -32.84 7.53 34.34
CA ALA A 687 -33.58 8.00 35.50
C ALA A 687 -32.75 7.87 36.79
N ASP A 688 -32.00 6.78 36.92
CA ASP A 688 -31.06 6.56 38.02
C ASP A 688 -29.95 7.63 38.06
N LEU A 689 -29.31 7.89 36.92
CA LEU A 689 -28.30 8.93 36.79
C LEU A 689 -28.86 10.32 37.11
N ALA A 690 -30.07 10.62 36.63
CA ALA A 690 -30.75 11.88 36.92
C ALA A 690 -31.16 12.00 38.40
N GLY A 691 -31.52 10.90 39.05
CA GLY A 691 -31.78 10.86 40.49
C GLY A 691 -30.52 11.10 41.32
N MET A 692 -29.35 10.67 40.84
CA MET A 692 -28.06 10.90 41.50
C MET A 692 -27.52 12.32 41.31
N LEU A 693 -27.62 12.88 40.11
CA LEU A 693 -26.91 14.11 39.71
C LEU A 693 -27.84 15.31 39.43
N GLY A 694 -29.14 15.07 39.33
CA GLY A 694 -30.12 16.03 38.80
C GLY A 694 -30.34 15.88 37.29
N SER A 695 -31.57 16.09 36.82
CA SER A 695 -31.94 15.87 35.41
C SER A 695 -31.19 16.77 34.42
N SER A 696 -30.83 18.00 34.82
CA SER A 696 -30.08 18.94 33.97
C SER A 696 -28.61 18.53 33.79
N ALA A 697 -28.09 17.66 34.66
CA ALA A 697 -26.73 17.14 34.60
C ALA A 697 -26.59 15.92 33.66
N VAL A 698 -27.70 15.39 33.12
CA VAL A 698 -27.71 14.18 32.28
C VAL A 698 -28.15 14.53 30.86
N VAL A 699 -27.21 14.44 29.91
CA VAL A 699 -27.46 14.66 28.47
C VAL A 699 -27.46 13.33 27.75
N ARG A 700 -28.43 13.07 26.87
CA ARG A 700 -28.45 11.87 26.02
C ARG A 700 -28.30 12.20 24.54
N PHE A 701 -27.39 11.49 23.89
CA PHE A 701 -27.21 11.45 22.44
C PHE A 701 -27.81 10.14 21.91
N GLY A 702 -29.03 10.19 21.35
CA GLY A 702 -29.86 8.99 21.14
C GLY A 702 -30.55 8.88 19.79
N LEU A 703 -29.90 9.35 18.73
CA LEU A 703 -30.47 9.31 17.37
C LEU A 703 -30.54 7.89 16.78
N PRO A 704 -31.34 7.67 15.71
CA PRO A 704 -31.65 6.32 15.20
C PRO A 704 -30.48 5.49 14.67
N SER A 705 -29.29 6.07 14.47
CA SER A 705 -28.13 5.34 13.96
C SER A 705 -26.85 5.69 14.71
N ARG A 706 -25.93 4.72 14.79
CA ARG A 706 -24.59 4.88 15.38
C ARG A 706 -23.80 6.06 14.82
N PHE A 707 -23.99 6.35 13.53
CA PHE A 707 -23.31 7.44 12.85
C PHE A 707 -23.86 8.80 13.33
N LEU A 708 -25.17 8.89 13.54
CA LEU A 708 -25.82 10.11 14.04
C LEU A 708 -25.57 10.32 15.55
N VAL A 709 -25.50 9.25 16.35
CA VAL A 709 -25.05 9.34 17.75
C VAL A 709 -23.62 9.89 17.81
N GLY A 710 -22.70 9.30 17.04
CA GLY A 710 -21.32 9.79 16.96
C GLY A 710 -21.21 11.23 16.46
N TRP A 711 -22.06 11.63 15.50
CA TRP A 711 -22.17 13.02 15.08
C TRP A 711 -22.57 13.96 16.23
N GLN A 712 -23.63 13.64 16.99
CA GLN A 712 -24.07 14.48 18.11
C GLN A 712 -22.99 14.64 19.18
N VAL A 713 -22.33 13.52 19.53
CA VAL A 713 -21.25 13.53 20.53
C VAL A 713 -20.10 14.43 20.07
N ASN A 714 -19.67 14.32 18.81
CA ASN A 714 -18.60 15.15 18.27
C ASN A 714 -19.01 16.61 18.08
N ALA A 715 -20.26 16.88 17.69
CA ALA A 715 -20.77 18.24 17.53
C ALA A 715 -20.84 19.00 18.87
N ASP A 716 -21.17 18.29 19.95
CA ASP A 716 -21.17 18.82 21.32
C ASP A 716 -19.73 19.07 21.84
N ALA A 717 -18.83 18.11 21.62
CA ALA A 717 -17.46 18.20 22.14
C ALA A 717 -16.54 19.13 21.33
N TYR A 718 -16.79 19.27 20.03
CA TYR A 718 -15.95 20.02 19.10
C TYR A 718 -16.80 21.04 18.33
N PRO A 719 -17.10 22.21 18.90
CA PRO A 719 -17.84 23.26 18.18
C PRO A 719 -17.07 23.79 16.95
N THR A 720 -15.74 23.75 17.02
CA THR A 720 -14.81 24.14 15.94
C THR A 720 -13.68 23.12 15.83
N ALA A 721 -13.17 22.86 14.63
CA ALA A 721 -11.99 22.03 14.40
C ALA A 721 -11.37 22.35 13.03
N ASP A 722 -10.04 22.41 12.95
CA ASP A 722 -9.32 22.58 11.67
C ASP A 722 -9.27 21.27 10.85
N ARG A 723 -9.36 20.13 11.54
CA ARG A 723 -9.28 18.79 10.98
C ARG A 723 -10.32 17.83 11.55
N ALA A 724 -10.61 16.76 10.83
CA ALA A 724 -11.44 15.65 11.31
C ALA A 724 -10.86 14.29 10.92
N TYR A 725 -11.19 13.26 11.70
CA TYR A 725 -10.80 11.89 11.43
C TYR A 725 -12.04 11.05 11.10
N PHE A 726 -11.89 10.09 10.18
CA PHE A 726 -12.95 9.14 9.86
C PHE A 726 -12.46 7.72 10.03
N ALA A 727 -13.26 6.92 10.71
CA ALA A 727 -13.16 5.46 10.71
C ALA A 727 -14.48 4.85 10.24
N THR A 728 -14.47 3.57 9.91
CA THR A 728 -15.72 2.86 9.58
C THR A 728 -16.56 2.59 10.82
N GLY A 729 -17.87 2.72 10.74
CA GLY A 729 -18.79 2.37 11.84
C GLY A 729 -19.12 0.88 11.95
N TYR A 730 -18.55 0.04 11.08
CA TYR A 730 -18.83 -1.40 11.00
C TYR A 730 -17.82 -2.27 11.75
N VAL A 731 -16.59 -1.78 11.92
CA VAL A 731 -15.54 -2.43 12.74
C VAL A 731 -14.89 -1.41 13.66
N PHE A 732 -14.21 -1.87 14.71
CA PHE A 732 -13.76 -1.01 15.81
C PHE A 732 -12.25 -0.70 15.78
N ALA A 733 -11.43 -1.56 15.17
CA ALA A 733 -9.99 -1.56 15.37
C ALA A 733 -9.31 -0.25 14.90
N ASP A 734 -9.61 0.19 13.67
CA ASP A 734 -9.02 1.41 13.09
C ASP A 734 -9.39 2.67 13.90
N ALA A 735 -10.59 2.67 14.49
CA ALA A 735 -11.11 3.78 15.28
C ALA A 735 -10.52 3.87 16.71
N LEU A 736 -10.01 2.77 17.27
CA LEU A 736 -9.43 2.78 18.63
C LEU A 736 -8.18 3.66 18.69
N GLY A 737 -7.20 3.40 17.82
CA GLY A 737 -6.05 4.28 17.63
C GLY A 737 -6.47 5.65 17.12
N GLY A 738 -7.51 5.68 16.27
CA GLY A 738 -8.13 6.89 15.74
C GLY A 738 -8.58 7.89 16.80
N ALA A 739 -9.22 7.40 17.86
CA ALA A 739 -9.68 8.26 18.95
C ALA A 739 -8.51 8.96 19.65
N VAL A 740 -7.37 8.26 19.81
CA VAL A 740 -6.17 8.83 20.45
C VAL A 740 -5.58 9.95 19.61
N ILE A 741 -5.35 9.71 18.31
CA ILE A 741 -4.78 10.74 17.43
C ILE A 741 -5.72 11.94 17.26
N ALA A 742 -7.03 11.70 17.19
CA ALA A 742 -8.04 12.75 17.08
C ALA A 742 -8.05 13.64 18.32
N SER A 743 -8.12 13.06 19.53
CA SER A 743 -8.13 13.83 20.78
C SER A 743 -6.84 14.58 21.02
N ARG A 744 -5.67 14.00 20.72
CA ARG A 744 -4.38 14.69 20.84
C ARG A 744 -4.30 15.91 19.92
N GLY A 745 -4.99 15.87 18.80
CA GLY A 745 -5.13 16.99 17.86
C GLY A 745 -6.31 17.93 18.14
N ALA A 746 -7.04 17.77 19.26
CA ALA A 746 -8.29 18.48 19.56
C ALA A 746 -9.31 18.44 18.40
N ALA A 747 -9.42 17.27 17.75
CA ALA A 747 -10.21 17.08 16.55
C ALA A 747 -11.32 16.03 16.76
N PRO A 748 -12.48 16.18 16.09
CA PRO A 748 -13.51 15.15 16.10
C PRO A 748 -13.06 13.89 15.33
N MET A 749 -13.49 12.74 15.82
CA MET A 749 -13.44 11.48 15.08
C MET A 749 -14.87 11.01 14.78
N TYR A 750 -15.25 11.04 13.51
CA TYR A 750 -16.52 10.54 13.04
C TYR A 750 -16.40 9.08 12.60
N VAL A 751 -17.50 8.35 12.74
CA VAL A 751 -17.66 7.07 12.05
C VAL A 751 -18.53 7.28 10.82
N ALA A 752 -18.16 6.66 9.70
CA ALA A 752 -18.88 6.73 8.42
C ALA A 752 -19.25 5.34 7.91
N LEU A 753 -20.16 5.30 6.92
CA LEU A 753 -20.42 4.11 6.15
C LEU A 753 -19.24 3.84 5.21
N THR A 754 -19.13 2.62 4.70
CA THR A 754 -18.05 2.23 3.79
C THR A 754 -18.02 3.09 2.54
N ASP A 755 -19.17 3.49 1.98
CA ASP A 755 -19.22 4.18 0.69
C ASP A 755 -19.68 5.65 0.75
N CYS A 756 -20.14 6.15 1.90
CA CYS A 756 -20.61 7.53 2.02
C CYS A 756 -20.56 8.06 3.45
N ILE A 757 -20.60 9.38 3.57
CA ILE A 757 -20.64 10.12 4.83
C ILE A 757 -22.08 10.62 5.05
N PRO A 758 -22.72 10.36 6.20
CA PRO A 758 -24.02 10.97 6.52
C PRO A 758 -24.01 12.49 6.30
N LYS A 759 -25.06 13.02 5.67
CA LYS A 759 -25.18 14.44 5.31
C LYS A 759 -25.03 15.38 6.51
N GLU A 760 -25.47 14.93 7.68
CA GLU A 760 -25.35 15.64 8.95
C GLU A 760 -23.87 15.88 9.31
N ILE A 761 -23.01 14.89 9.06
CA ILE A 761 -21.57 14.99 9.30
C ILE A 761 -20.93 15.92 8.27
N VAL A 762 -21.27 15.79 6.98
CA VAL A 762 -20.75 16.71 5.94
C VAL A 762 -21.07 18.18 6.27
N ASN A 763 -22.30 18.46 6.71
CA ASN A 763 -22.68 19.80 7.17
C ASN A 763 -21.93 20.24 8.42
N GLN A 764 -21.70 19.31 9.35
CA GLN A 764 -21.00 19.59 10.59
C GLN A 764 -19.53 19.96 10.36
N LEU A 765 -18.86 19.28 9.42
CA LEU A 765 -17.48 19.60 9.05
C LEU A 765 -17.33 21.08 8.66
N GLY A 766 -18.28 21.59 7.87
CA GLY A 766 -18.25 22.99 7.43
C GLY A 766 -18.57 23.98 8.54
N LYS A 767 -19.53 23.63 9.41
CA LYS A 767 -19.80 24.42 10.63
C LYS A 767 -18.57 24.50 11.54
N GLN A 768 -17.81 23.42 11.61
CA GLN A 768 -16.59 23.33 12.43
C GLN A 768 -15.39 24.06 11.81
N GLY A 769 -15.43 24.37 10.50
CA GLY A 769 -14.30 24.95 9.78
C GLY A 769 -13.23 23.92 9.41
N VAL A 770 -13.62 22.65 9.21
CA VAL A 770 -12.69 21.58 8.89
C VAL A 770 -12.13 21.77 7.47
N SER A 771 -10.81 21.92 7.39
CA SER A 771 -10.05 22.06 6.14
C SER A 771 -9.21 20.82 5.82
N SER A 772 -9.12 19.85 6.75
CA SER A 772 -8.41 18.59 6.55
C SER A 772 -9.16 17.40 7.10
N VAL A 773 -9.17 16.30 6.35
CA VAL A 773 -9.77 15.03 6.73
C VAL A 773 -8.74 13.91 6.62
N THR A 774 -8.63 13.07 7.66
CA THR A 774 -7.81 11.85 7.62
C THR A 774 -8.70 10.62 7.73
N LEU A 775 -8.62 9.73 6.75
CA LEU A 775 -9.28 8.42 6.78
C LEU A 775 -8.40 7.40 7.49
N LEU A 776 -9.00 6.60 8.37
CA LEU A 776 -8.36 5.57 9.15
C LEU A 776 -8.84 4.21 8.64
N GLY A 777 -7.91 3.44 8.09
CA GLY A 777 -8.19 2.15 7.44
C GLY A 777 -8.13 2.20 5.92
N GLY A 778 -8.14 1.02 5.31
CA GLY A 778 -8.03 0.85 3.86
C GLY A 778 -9.33 1.14 3.08
N PRO A 779 -9.27 1.11 1.73
CA PRO A 779 -10.42 1.33 0.85
C PRO A 779 -11.61 0.37 1.07
N SER A 780 -11.37 -0.81 1.63
CA SER A 780 -12.44 -1.76 2.01
C SER A 780 -13.24 -1.31 3.24
N SER A 781 -12.61 -0.58 4.17
CA SER A 781 -13.27 0.00 5.34
C SER A 781 -13.97 1.32 4.99
N LEU A 782 -13.28 2.17 4.24
CA LEU A 782 -13.75 3.49 3.78
C LEU A 782 -13.33 3.67 2.32
N SER A 783 -14.27 3.60 1.39
CA SER A 783 -14.01 3.60 -0.05
C SER A 783 -13.47 4.94 -0.56
N ASP A 784 -13.07 4.96 -1.83
CA ASP A 784 -12.71 6.20 -2.52
C ASP A 784 -13.85 7.21 -2.53
N ASN A 785 -15.11 6.79 -2.39
CA ASN A 785 -16.22 7.73 -2.29
C ASN A 785 -16.21 8.50 -0.96
N VAL A 786 -15.79 7.87 0.14
CA VAL A 786 -15.56 8.56 1.41
C VAL A 786 -14.37 9.52 1.28
N ALA A 787 -13.29 9.12 0.59
CA ALA A 787 -12.16 10.00 0.29
C ALA A 787 -12.55 11.21 -0.57
N ARG A 788 -13.67 11.10 -1.31
CA ARG A 788 -14.28 12.19 -2.08
C ARG A 788 -15.36 12.95 -1.32
N LEU A 789 -15.50 12.69 -0.02
CA LEU A 789 -16.49 13.29 0.87
C LEU A 789 -17.94 13.09 0.37
N LYS A 790 -18.22 11.99 -0.36
CA LYS A 790 -19.54 11.70 -0.88
C LYS A 790 -20.55 11.68 0.26
N SER A 791 -21.56 12.55 0.20
CA SER A 791 -22.68 12.51 1.12
C SER A 791 -23.55 11.28 0.85
N CYS A 792 -24.11 10.68 1.89
CA CYS A 792 -25.16 9.69 1.76
C CYS A 792 -26.48 10.35 1.32
N GLY A 793 -27.22 9.67 0.42
CA GLY A 793 -28.47 10.16 -0.15
C GLY A 793 -28.33 10.47 -1.62
#